data_AF-A0A9D6XPP4-F1
#
_entry.id   AF-A0A9D6XPP4-F1
#
_cell.length_a   1.000
_cell.length_b   1.000
_cell.length_c   1.000
_cell.angle_alpha   90.00
_cell.angle_beta   90.00
_cell.angle_gamma   90.00
#
_symmetry.space_group_name_H-M   'P 1'
#
loop_
_entity.id
_entity.type
_entity.pdbx_description
1 polymer ?
#
loop_
_entity_poly.entity_id
_entity_poly.type
_entity_poly.pdbx_seq_one_letter_code
_entity_poly.pdbx_strand_id
1 'polypeptide(L)'
;MSGEAPMNPSSAGFGPNEWLVDEIYQQYLTNKNSVDPSWWEFFGDYSPAERTSAKITNGAKPAETPGVKPVVKKSAEEIIPIRKKTVEIPTTNEPVTEIIRGTSARVVTNMEASLKVPTATSVRSIPAILLQENRTFINNHLARQRGGKVSFTHIIAYAVAKAVSEIKEMNSGFTVVDGKPAIVKYPHVGLGLAIDLAKEDGSRQLLVPNIKFADVLDFAQFWSTYDDLVRRARAGKLVVEDFQGTTISVTNPGTIGTQHSVPRLMEGQGAIIGVGALDFPTEWQGAAPETLARQAISRVITLTSTYDHRIIQGAQSGEFLKRISELLLGKNNFYEDIFTSLEVPYKPYVWAIDIATTHDQDINKVARVQELIHYYRVRGHLIADTNPLEYAQRTHPDLRMANHGLSVWDLEREFATGGFGGVPFMKLRDILNRLQDSYTRNIGVEYMHIQEPEERNWIQERVEKPHSRMDRQEQLRILRKLNAAEAFEKFLHTKYVGQKRFSLEGSESAIVSLDSILVEAANDNLVEVDIAMPHRGRLNVLANIAGKSYERIFREFEDVGATGFVQGSGDVKYHLGTYGEFTTDEGTSVPVYLAANPSHLEAVDPVLEGIVRAKQDKLGKGHDHPILPILMHGDASFAGQGVVLETLNLSKLRGYRTGGTIHVIVNNQVGFTTSPADGRSSTYASDMAKTIQAPIFHVNGDDPESVSIVSRLAYQYRKEFKKDVIIDMITYRLRGHNEADDPSLTQPLMYQIIDEKRSVRKLYT
;
A
#
# COMPACT_ATOMS: atom_id res chain seq x y z
N MET A 1 -13.43 -1.35 -40.54
CA MET A 1 -12.31 -2.31 -40.59
C MET A 1 -11.10 -1.63 -39.99
N SER A 2 -10.88 -1.88 -38.70
CA SER A 2 -9.75 -1.37 -37.92
C SER A 2 -9.47 -2.47 -36.89
N GLY A 3 -8.43 -3.25 -37.15
CA GLY A 3 -8.04 -4.36 -36.28
C GLY A 3 -7.30 -3.82 -35.07
N GLU A 4 -7.93 -3.94 -33.90
CA GLU A 4 -7.26 -3.82 -32.61
C GLU A 4 -6.43 -5.09 -32.36
N ALA A 5 -5.17 -4.91 -31.97
CA ALA A 5 -4.31 -6.00 -31.54
C ALA A 5 -4.78 -6.50 -30.15
N PRO A 6 -4.79 -7.82 -29.89
CA PRO A 6 -5.20 -8.35 -28.60
C PRO A 6 -4.15 -7.99 -27.54
N MET A 7 -4.57 -7.29 -26.47
CA MET A 7 -3.75 -7.14 -25.27
C MET A 7 -3.50 -8.51 -24.65
N ASN A 8 -2.23 -8.89 -24.53
CA ASN A 8 -1.78 -10.13 -23.91
C ASN A 8 -1.83 -9.95 -22.36
N PRO A 9 -2.65 -10.69 -21.61
CA PRO A 9 -2.87 -10.45 -20.17
C PRO A 9 -1.75 -10.96 -19.23
N SER A 10 -0.56 -11.26 -19.75
CA SER A 10 0.48 -12.04 -19.07
C SER A 10 1.56 -11.24 -18.31
N SER A 11 1.32 -9.96 -17.96
CA SER A 11 2.29 -9.14 -17.21
C SER A 11 1.74 -8.50 -15.92
N ALA A 12 0.65 -9.02 -15.36
CA ALA A 12 0.12 -8.52 -14.09
C ALA A 12 0.92 -9.08 -12.89
N GLY A 13 1.83 -8.28 -12.34
CA GLY A 13 2.47 -8.58 -11.06
C GLY A 13 1.42 -8.56 -9.93
N PHE A 14 1.38 -9.64 -9.15
CA PHE A 14 0.43 -9.89 -8.05
C PHE A 14 0.83 -9.16 -6.75
N GLY A 15 1.52 -8.02 -6.87
CA GLY A 15 1.93 -7.19 -5.73
C GLY A 15 2.76 -7.93 -4.65
N PRO A 16 2.67 -7.53 -3.37
CA PRO A 16 3.44 -8.11 -2.26
C PRO A 16 2.99 -9.53 -1.88
N ASN A 17 1.85 -9.97 -2.40
CA ASN A 17 1.31 -11.32 -2.22
C ASN A 17 1.52 -12.21 -3.46
N GLU A 18 2.28 -11.77 -4.46
CA GLU A 18 2.64 -12.58 -5.64
C GLU A 18 3.24 -13.95 -5.30
N TRP A 19 4.05 -14.00 -4.23
CA TRP A 19 4.62 -15.26 -3.73
C TRP A 19 3.56 -16.28 -3.30
N LEU A 20 2.37 -15.83 -2.88
CA LEU A 20 1.25 -16.66 -2.45
C LEU A 20 0.62 -17.35 -3.67
N VAL A 21 0.45 -16.60 -4.77
CA VAL A 21 -0.07 -17.12 -6.03
C VAL A 21 0.89 -18.14 -6.62
N ASP A 22 2.19 -17.85 -6.62
CA ASP A 22 3.23 -18.76 -7.11
C ASP A 22 3.27 -20.07 -6.32
N GLU A 23 3.06 -20.03 -5.01
CA GLU A 23 3.05 -21.23 -4.18
C GLU A 23 1.80 -22.08 -4.41
N ILE A 24 0.61 -21.47 -4.45
CA ILE A 24 -0.62 -22.21 -4.77
C ILE A 24 -0.50 -22.80 -6.18
N TYR A 25 0.15 -22.11 -7.11
CA TYR A 25 0.49 -22.67 -8.42
C TYR A 25 1.43 -23.88 -8.31
N GLN A 26 2.48 -23.84 -7.47
CA GLN A 26 3.33 -25.01 -7.23
C GLN A 26 2.56 -26.20 -6.63
N GLN A 27 1.60 -25.94 -5.74
CA GLN A 27 0.71 -26.96 -5.20
C GLN A 27 -0.20 -27.54 -6.29
N TYR A 28 -0.73 -26.69 -7.17
CA TYR A 28 -1.55 -27.10 -8.33
C TYR A 28 -0.74 -27.98 -9.30
N LEU A 29 0.51 -27.63 -9.57
CA LEU A 29 1.43 -28.43 -10.40
C LEU A 29 1.77 -29.78 -9.76
N THR A 30 1.92 -29.82 -8.44
CA THR A 30 2.26 -31.04 -7.69
C THR A 30 1.06 -31.99 -7.59
N ASN A 31 -0.11 -31.45 -7.23
CA ASN A 31 -1.37 -32.17 -7.18
C ASN A 31 -2.52 -31.16 -7.32
N LYS A 32 -3.18 -31.16 -8.48
CA LYS A 32 -4.33 -30.30 -8.78
C LYS A 32 -5.43 -30.35 -7.70
N ASN A 33 -5.68 -31.52 -7.10
CA ASN A 33 -6.72 -31.70 -6.07
C ASN A 33 -6.30 -31.18 -4.68
N SER A 34 -5.04 -30.79 -4.49
CA SER A 34 -4.57 -30.13 -3.26
C SER A 34 -4.89 -28.63 -3.22
N VAL A 35 -5.35 -28.09 -4.35
CA VAL A 35 -5.72 -26.69 -4.53
C VAL A 35 -7.23 -26.61 -4.76
N ASP A 36 -7.88 -25.63 -4.14
CA ASP A 36 -9.31 -25.40 -4.28
C ASP A 36 -9.70 -25.28 -5.77
N PRO A 37 -10.77 -25.96 -6.24
CA PRO A 37 -11.19 -25.95 -7.65
C PRO A 37 -11.41 -24.56 -8.26
N SER A 38 -11.73 -23.56 -7.43
CA SER A 38 -11.87 -22.15 -7.87
C SER A 38 -10.61 -21.56 -8.49
N TRP A 39 -9.44 -22.15 -8.24
CA TRP A 39 -8.16 -21.70 -8.79
C TRP A 39 -7.74 -22.40 -10.08
N TRP A 40 -8.40 -23.49 -10.46
CA TRP A 40 -7.94 -24.35 -11.55
C TRP A 40 -8.00 -23.67 -12.91
N GLU A 41 -9.04 -22.87 -13.15
CA GLU A 41 -9.19 -22.11 -14.40
C GLU A 41 -8.08 -21.05 -14.50
N PHE A 42 -7.81 -20.35 -13.40
CA PHE A 42 -6.74 -19.35 -13.34
C PHE A 42 -5.35 -19.96 -13.57
N PHE A 43 -5.03 -21.10 -12.95
CA PHE A 43 -3.73 -21.75 -13.12
C PHE A 43 -3.56 -22.52 -14.42
N GLY A 44 -4.64 -22.75 -15.18
CA GLY A 44 -4.56 -23.33 -16.52
C GLY A 44 -3.68 -22.50 -17.46
N ASP A 45 -3.75 -21.18 -17.33
CA ASP A 45 -3.07 -20.23 -18.22
C ASP A 45 -2.00 -19.36 -17.50
N TYR A 46 -1.65 -19.71 -16.24
CA TYR A 46 -0.72 -18.94 -15.41
C TYR A 46 0.75 -19.27 -15.71
N SER A 47 1.61 -18.24 -15.85
CA SER A 47 3.06 -18.38 -16.03
C SER A 47 3.80 -17.46 -15.05
N PRO A 48 4.54 -18.00 -14.06
CA PRO A 48 5.26 -17.19 -13.07
C PRO A 48 6.48 -16.47 -13.67
N ALA A 49 6.80 -15.30 -13.14
CA ALA A 49 8.09 -14.64 -13.39
C ALA A 49 9.21 -15.36 -12.59
N GLU A 50 10.26 -15.84 -13.28
CA GLU A 50 11.36 -16.58 -12.65
C GLU A 50 12.04 -15.80 -11.51
N ARG A 51 11.95 -16.30 -10.27
CA ARG A 51 12.84 -15.96 -9.16
C ARG A 51 13.89 -17.07 -8.99
N THR A 52 15.16 -16.72 -9.10
CA THR A 52 16.30 -17.57 -8.71
C THR A 52 16.21 -17.95 -7.24
N SER A 53 16.01 -19.24 -6.95
CA SER A 53 15.87 -19.80 -5.61
C SER A 53 17.23 -20.14 -4.98
N ALA A 54 17.52 -19.56 -3.81
CA ALA A 54 18.56 -20.04 -2.92
C ALA A 54 17.98 -21.16 -2.04
N LYS A 55 18.53 -22.38 -2.15
CA LYS A 55 18.12 -23.55 -1.35
C LYS A 55 18.43 -23.34 0.13
N ILE A 56 17.41 -23.41 0.98
CA ILE A 56 17.53 -23.64 2.43
C ILE A 56 17.20 -25.11 2.69
N THR A 57 18.16 -25.88 3.20
CA THR A 57 17.95 -27.26 3.67
C THR A 57 18.00 -27.29 5.18
N ASN A 58 16.90 -27.69 5.82
CA ASN A 58 16.85 -28.08 7.23
C ASN A 58 16.54 -29.58 7.32
N GLY A 59 17.39 -30.31 8.06
CA GLY A 59 17.16 -31.70 8.44
C GLY A 59 18.15 -32.09 9.53
N ALA A 60 17.69 -32.13 10.79
CA ALA A 60 18.46 -32.54 11.95
C ALA A 60 17.89 -33.83 12.55
N LYS A 61 18.77 -34.76 12.92
CA LYS A 61 18.56 -35.78 13.97
C LYS A 61 19.94 -36.28 14.49
N PRO A 62 20.02 -36.90 15.69
CA PRO A 62 20.89 -36.47 16.78
C PRO A 62 22.05 -37.45 17.07
N ALA A 63 23.08 -37.00 17.79
CA ALA A 63 24.22 -37.83 18.18
C ALA A 63 24.51 -37.77 19.70
N GLU A 64 24.83 -38.94 20.24
CA GLU A 64 25.18 -39.25 21.63
C GLU A 64 26.58 -38.74 22.05
N THR A 65 26.73 -38.41 23.34
CA THR A 65 27.97 -38.26 24.15
C THR A 65 28.47 -39.63 24.68
N PRO A 66 29.67 -39.84 25.30
CA PRO A 66 30.52 -38.88 26.05
C PRO A 66 32.06 -39.13 26.06
N GLY A 67 32.84 -38.22 26.68
CA GLY A 67 34.23 -38.51 27.09
C GLY A 67 35.07 -37.32 27.59
N VAL A 68 35.00 -37.04 28.90
CA VAL A 68 35.62 -35.94 29.65
C VAL A 68 37.09 -36.19 30.01
N LYS A 69 37.97 -35.15 30.04
CA LYS A 69 38.85 -34.75 31.19
C LYS A 69 39.80 -33.55 30.87
N PRO A 70 40.35 -32.84 31.88
CA PRO A 70 40.11 -31.40 32.04
C PRO A 70 41.34 -30.48 31.91
N VAL A 71 41.01 -29.19 31.94
CA VAL A 71 41.81 -27.96 31.87
C VAL A 71 43.00 -27.90 32.84
N VAL A 72 44.16 -27.47 32.34
CA VAL A 72 45.18 -26.73 33.10
C VAL A 72 45.51 -25.43 32.36
N LYS A 73 45.45 -24.31 33.10
CA LYS A 73 45.81 -22.94 32.69
C LYS A 73 47.28 -22.85 32.24
N LYS A 74 47.52 -22.15 31.12
CA LYS A 74 48.68 -21.25 31.00
C LYS A 74 48.35 -20.07 30.08
N SER A 75 48.59 -18.89 30.63
CA SER A 75 48.74 -17.60 29.98
C SER A 75 49.80 -17.62 28.89
N ALA A 76 49.51 -17.03 27.74
CA ALA A 76 50.35 -16.08 27.00
C ALA A 76 49.64 -15.77 25.67
N GLU A 77 49.65 -14.49 25.29
CA GLU A 77 49.23 -14.01 23.98
C GLU A 77 49.97 -14.78 22.88
N GLU A 78 49.23 -15.52 22.04
CA GLU A 78 49.75 -16.02 20.77
C GLU A 78 49.07 -15.23 19.63
N ILE A 79 49.86 -14.30 19.12
CA ILE A 79 49.67 -13.63 17.83
C ILE A 79 49.55 -14.72 16.77
N ILE A 80 48.38 -14.80 16.13
CA ILE A 80 48.20 -15.62 14.93
C ILE A 80 49.22 -15.14 13.89
N PRO A 81 50.08 -16.00 13.33
CA PRO A 81 51.08 -15.57 12.37
C PRO A 81 50.38 -15.10 11.10
N ILE A 82 50.58 -13.82 10.76
CA ILE A 82 50.25 -13.30 9.45
C ILE A 82 50.97 -14.19 8.44
N ARG A 83 50.20 -14.97 7.69
CA ARG A 83 50.70 -15.72 6.54
C ARG A 83 51.20 -14.66 5.56
N LYS A 84 52.51 -14.40 5.55
CA LYS A 84 53.16 -13.59 4.51
C LYS A 84 52.88 -14.27 3.17
N LYS A 85 51.85 -13.81 2.46
CA LYS A 85 51.83 -13.94 1.01
C LYS A 85 53.05 -13.16 0.53
N THR A 86 54.07 -13.87 0.10
CA THR A 86 55.15 -13.29 -0.69
C THR A 86 54.48 -12.60 -1.87
N VAL A 87 54.47 -11.27 -1.88
CA VAL A 87 54.07 -10.50 -3.05
C VAL A 87 55.21 -10.70 -4.04
N GLU A 88 55.00 -11.58 -5.02
CA GLU A 88 55.88 -11.63 -6.18
C GLU A 88 55.76 -10.28 -6.89
N ILE A 89 56.83 -9.50 -6.83
CA ILE A 89 56.97 -8.29 -7.64
C ILE A 89 57.13 -8.80 -9.08
N PRO A 90 56.23 -8.43 -10.02
CA PRO A 90 56.35 -8.88 -11.40
C PRO A 90 57.73 -8.51 -11.97
N THR A 91 58.44 -9.50 -12.51
CA THR A 91 59.82 -9.34 -13.03
C THR A 91 59.88 -8.86 -14.48
N THR A 92 58.74 -8.66 -15.13
CA THR A 92 58.64 -8.04 -16.46
C THR A 92 57.61 -6.91 -16.44
N ASN A 93 58.03 -5.74 -16.92
CA ASN A 93 57.19 -4.56 -17.09
C ASN A 93 56.82 -4.39 -18.58
N GLU A 94 56.69 -5.51 -19.30
CA GLU A 94 56.38 -5.50 -20.74
C GLU A 94 54.88 -5.26 -20.94
N PRO A 95 54.47 -4.26 -21.76
CA PRO A 95 53.07 -3.96 -21.98
C PRO A 95 52.40 -5.07 -22.80
N VAL A 96 51.36 -5.68 -22.24
CA VAL A 96 50.49 -6.60 -22.97
C VAL A 96 49.50 -5.79 -23.80
N THR A 97 49.46 -6.04 -25.11
CA THR A 97 48.51 -5.38 -26.02
C THR A 97 47.37 -6.34 -26.36
N GLU A 98 46.14 -5.93 -26.07
CA GLU A 98 44.93 -6.67 -26.43
C GLU A 98 44.13 -5.94 -27.52
N ILE A 99 43.61 -6.69 -28.50
CA ILE A 99 42.79 -6.13 -29.57
C ILE A 99 41.36 -5.93 -29.04
N ILE A 100 40.87 -4.70 -29.09
CA ILE A 100 39.49 -4.36 -28.73
C ILE A 100 38.54 -4.94 -29.79
N ARG A 101 37.57 -5.78 -29.37
CA ARG A 101 36.60 -6.44 -30.26
C ARG A 101 35.16 -6.20 -29.80
N GLY A 102 34.20 -6.49 -30.67
CA GLY A 102 32.77 -6.47 -30.35
C GLY A 102 32.24 -5.09 -29.96
N THR A 103 31.44 -5.01 -28.90
CA THR A 103 30.80 -3.77 -28.44
C THR A 103 31.81 -2.72 -28.00
N SER A 104 32.94 -3.10 -27.41
CA SER A 104 34.02 -2.19 -27.03
C SER A 104 34.68 -1.51 -28.23
N ALA A 105 34.78 -2.21 -29.38
CA ALA A 105 35.28 -1.60 -30.62
C ALA A 105 34.30 -0.53 -31.14
N ARG A 106 32.99 -0.75 -30.96
CA ARG A 106 31.97 0.24 -31.31
C ARG A 106 32.01 1.48 -30.40
N VAL A 107 32.43 1.33 -29.15
CA VAL A 107 32.72 2.50 -28.28
C VAL A 107 33.86 3.33 -28.85
N VAL A 108 34.92 2.72 -29.38
CA VAL A 108 36.02 3.45 -30.04
C VAL A 108 35.49 4.28 -31.20
N THR A 109 34.73 3.67 -32.12
CA THR A 109 34.11 4.38 -33.26
C THR A 109 33.24 5.56 -32.80
N ASN A 110 32.45 5.37 -31.74
CA ASN A 110 31.61 6.41 -31.17
C ASN A 110 32.43 7.55 -30.55
N MET A 111 33.51 7.23 -29.84
CA MET A 111 34.39 8.22 -29.22
C MET A 111 35.15 9.03 -30.27
N GLU A 112 35.64 8.40 -31.33
CA GLU A 112 36.27 9.08 -32.47
C GLU A 112 35.28 10.02 -33.18
N ALA A 113 34.04 9.60 -33.39
CA ALA A 113 32.99 10.46 -33.94
C ALA A 113 32.70 11.66 -33.03
N SER A 114 32.63 11.44 -31.71
CA SER A 114 32.37 12.51 -30.72
C SER A 114 33.39 13.65 -30.76
N LEU A 115 34.60 13.44 -31.32
CA LEU A 115 35.64 14.48 -31.46
C LEU A 115 35.17 15.67 -32.31
N LYS A 116 34.21 15.44 -33.20
CA LYS A 116 33.67 16.47 -34.11
C LYS A 116 32.56 17.32 -33.50
N VAL A 117 32.11 16.99 -32.28
CA VAL A 117 31.05 17.72 -31.59
C VAL A 117 31.69 18.70 -30.61
N PRO A 118 31.70 20.02 -30.90
CA PRO A 118 32.22 21.02 -29.97
C PRO A 118 31.23 21.19 -28.82
N THR A 119 31.57 20.66 -27.66
CA THR A 119 30.71 20.71 -26.48
C THR A 119 31.07 21.87 -25.56
N ALA A 120 30.05 22.41 -24.90
CA ALA A 120 30.21 23.23 -23.71
C ALA A 120 29.42 22.60 -22.55
N THR A 121 29.76 22.95 -21.31
CA THR A 121 29.12 22.38 -20.13
C THR A 121 28.66 23.46 -19.18
N SER A 122 27.39 23.36 -18.78
CA SER A 122 26.82 24.14 -17.68
C SER A 122 26.62 23.23 -16.47
N VAL A 123 26.72 23.80 -15.27
CA VAL A 123 26.66 23.07 -14.00
C VAL A 123 25.72 23.78 -13.05
N ARG A 124 24.94 23.02 -12.29
CA ARG A 124 24.09 23.54 -11.22
C ARG A 124 24.03 22.55 -10.05
N SER A 125 24.28 23.05 -8.85
CA SER A 125 24.03 22.30 -7.60
C SER A 125 22.61 22.58 -7.12
N ILE A 126 21.90 21.53 -6.71
CA ILE A 126 20.48 21.56 -6.34
C ILE A 126 20.32 20.92 -4.96
N PRO A 127 19.60 21.55 -4.01
CA PRO A 127 19.31 20.91 -2.74
C PRO A 127 18.34 19.74 -2.96
N ALA A 128 18.66 18.59 -2.37
CA ALA A 128 17.96 17.33 -2.63
C ALA A 128 17.04 16.88 -1.48
N ILE A 129 16.81 17.73 -0.47
CA ILE A 129 15.93 17.40 0.66
C ILE A 129 14.53 17.01 0.19
N LEU A 130 13.87 17.84 -0.63
CA LEU A 130 12.50 17.56 -1.07
C LEU A 130 12.42 16.28 -1.92
N LEU A 131 13.40 16.09 -2.79
CA LEU A 131 13.58 14.87 -3.58
C LEU A 131 13.73 13.63 -2.69
N GLN A 132 14.52 13.71 -1.61
CA GLN A 132 14.72 12.62 -0.67
C GLN A 132 13.47 12.31 0.13
N GLU A 133 12.79 13.32 0.65
CA GLU A 133 11.61 13.14 1.50
C GLU A 133 10.43 12.60 0.72
N ASN A 134 10.11 13.17 -0.45
CA ASN A 134 9.01 12.69 -1.29
C ASN A 134 9.30 11.30 -1.84
N ARG A 135 10.54 10.98 -2.22
CA ARG A 135 10.92 9.62 -2.61
C ARG A 135 10.76 8.62 -1.46
N THR A 136 11.13 9.02 -0.24
CA THR A 136 10.98 8.17 0.95
C THR A 136 9.50 7.91 1.23
N PHE A 137 8.67 8.96 1.15
CA PHE A 137 7.21 8.84 1.27
C PHE A 137 6.63 7.85 0.24
N ILE A 138 6.94 8.06 -1.04
CA ILE A 138 6.47 7.19 -2.14
C ILE A 138 6.86 5.73 -1.86
N ASN A 139 8.12 5.48 -1.52
CA ASN A 139 8.59 4.11 -1.29
C ASN A 139 7.96 3.47 -0.05
N ASN A 140 7.68 4.23 1.01
CA ASN A 140 6.96 3.74 2.19
C ASN A 140 5.52 3.33 1.83
N HIS A 141 4.87 4.07 0.93
CA HIS A 141 3.55 3.73 0.43
C HIS A 141 3.59 2.48 -0.48
N LEU A 142 4.48 2.44 -1.47
CA LEU A 142 4.64 1.32 -2.40
C LEU A 142 5.00 0.00 -1.71
N ALA A 143 5.84 0.06 -0.67
CA ALA A 143 6.23 -1.12 0.12
C ALA A 143 5.04 -1.83 0.78
N ARG A 144 3.88 -1.17 0.90
CA ARG A 144 2.67 -1.71 1.54
C ARG A 144 1.56 -2.06 0.57
N GLN A 145 1.57 -1.50 -0.64
CA GLN A 145 0.53 -1.73 -1.64
C GLN A 145 0.97 -2.74 -2.71
N ARG A 146 1.44 -2.28 -3.88
CA ARG A 146 1.75 -3.13 -5.05
C ARG A 146 3.23 -3.52 -5.15
N GLY A 147 4.06 -3.10 -4.20
CA GLY A 147 5.51 -3.27 -4.25
C GLY A 147 6.20 -2.31 -5.24
N GLY A 148 7.45 -2.60 -5.57
CA GLY A 148 8.29 -1.73 -6.40
C GLY A 148 9.05 -0.66 -5.60
N LYS A 149 10.04 -0.02 -6.24
CA LYS A 149 10.88 1.00 -5.61
C LYS A 149 11.26 2.10 -6.58
N VAL A 150 10.85 3.32 -6.27
CA VAL A 150 11.24 4.51 -7.02
C VAL A 150 12.67 4.90 -6.64
N SER A 151 13.54 5.03 -7.64
CA SER A 151 14.92 5.50 -7.49
C SER A 151 15.01 7.03 -7.64
N PHE A 152 16.10 7.63 -7.16
CA PHE A 152 16.38 9.05 -7.44
C PHE A 152 16.47 9.32 -8.94
N THR A 153 17.08 8.38 -9.68
CA THR A 153 17.21 8.48 -11.14
C THR A 153 15.86 8.51 -11.85
N HIS A 154 14.84 7.78 -11.37
CA HIS A 154 13.49 7.84 -11.97
C HIS A 154 12.93 9.27 -11.92
N ILE A 155 12.97 9.90 -10.75
CA ILE A 155 12.44 11.25 -10.55
C ILE A 155 13.27 12.29 -11.32
N ILE A 156 14.60 12.18 -11.31
CA ILE A 156 15.48 13.11 -12.01
C ILE A 156 15.33 12.97 -13.53
N ALA A 157 15.30 11.74 -14.05
CA ALA A 157 15.14 11.49 -15.49
C ALA A 157 13.77 11.95 -15.98
N TYR A 158 12.71 11.79 -15.17
CA TYR A 158 11.40 12.34 -15.46
C TYR A 158 11.39 13.88 -15.45
N ALA A 159 12.07 14.51 -14.47
CA ALA A 159 12.25 15.97 -14.45
C ALA A 159 13.00 16.47 -15.69
N VAL A 160 14.02 15.73 -16.16
CA VAL A 160 14.71 16.01 -17.43
C VAL A 160 13.73 15.93 -18.60
N ALA A 161 12.95 14.86 -18.72
CA ALA A 161 11.98 14.71 -19.80
C ALA A 161 10.96 15.87 -19.86
N LYS A 162 10.43 16.29 -18.71
CA LYS A 162 9.50 17.42 -18.60
C LYS A 162 10.16 18.78 -18.84
N ALA A 163 11.38 18.99 -18.36
CA ALA A 163 12.11 20.23 -18.65
C ALA A 163 12.40 20.36 -20.17
N VAL A 164 12.68 19.26 -20.86
CA VAL A 164 12.98 19.26 -22.31
C VAL A 164 11.72 19.54 -23.14
N SER A 165 10.55 19.09 -22.71
CA SER A 165 9.29 19.38 -23.42
C SER A 165 8.92 20.87 -23.37
N GLU A 166 9.38 21.58 -22.35
CA GLU A 166 9.22 23.03 -22.21
C GLU A 166 10.33 23.83 -22.92
N ILE A 167 11.57 23.35 -22.87
CA ILE A 167 12.74 23.99 -23.51
C ILE A 167 13.18 23.14 -24.70
N LYS A 168 12.41 23.23 -25.78
CA LYS A 168 12.51 22.36 -26.96
C LYS A 168 13.84 22.45 -27.69
N GLU A 169 14.58 23.54 -27.52
CA GLU A 169 15.93 23.73 -28.07
C GLU A 169 16.91 22.68 -27.55
N MET A 170 16.71 22.21 -26.31
CA MET A 170 17.51 21.11 -25.73
C MET A 170 17.22 19.75 -26.40
N ASN A 171 16.10 19.63 -27.12
CA ASN A 171 15.71 18.45 -27.90
C ASN A 171 16.07 18.58 -29.39
N SER A 172 17.20 19.19 -29.71
CA SER A 172 17.64 19.42 -31.09
C SER A 172 19.00 18.76 -31.35
N GLY A 173 19.27 18.38 -32.60
CA GLY A 173 20.53 17.80 -33.04
C GLY A 173 21.17 18.61 -34.16
N PHE A 174 22.50 18.63 -34.24
CA PHE A 174 23.21 19.25 -35.35
C PHE A 174 23.27 18.29 -36.55
N THR A 175 23.04 18.80 -37.75
CA THR A 175 23.23 18.06 -38.99
C THR A 175 23.76 18.97 -40.10
N VAL A 176 24.07 18.39 -41.25
CA VAL A 176 24.44 19.11 -42.46
C VAL A 176 23.49 18.68 -43.57
N VAL A 177 22.79 19.64 -44.17
CA VAL A 177 21.89 19.41 -45.33
C VAL A 177 22.46 20.21 -46.50
N ASP A 178 22.72 19.55 -47.62
CA ASP A 178 23.31 20.15 -48.83
C ASP A 178 24.61 20.93 -48.56
N GLY A 179 25.47 20.39 -47.68
CA GLY A 179 26.73 21.03 -47.30
C GLY A 179 26.59 22.23 -46.36
N LYS A 180 25.37 22.60 -45.95
CA LYS A 180 25.10 23.72 -45.03
C LYS A 180 24.78 23.23 -43.61
N PRO A 181 25.30 23.89 -42.57
CA PRO A 181 24.90 23.62 -41.19
C PRO A 181 23.39 23.75 -41.00
N ALA A 182 22.78 22.76 -40.36
CA ALA A 182 21.34 22.71 -40.11
C ALA A 182 21.04 22.13 -38.72
N ILE A 183 19.84 22.45 -38.22
CA ILE A 183 19.33 21.98 -36.93
C ILE A 183 18.20 20.99 -37.18
N VAL A 184 18.33 19.78 -36.65
CA VAL A 184 17.25 18.80 -36.55
C VAL A 184 16.46 19.09 -35.29
N LYS A 185 15.16 19.36 -35.44
CA LYS A 185 14.24 19.51 -34.31
C LYS A 185 13.44 18.23 -34.17
N TYR A 186 13.61 17.52 -33.07
CA TYR A 186 12.89 16.27 -32.84
C TYR A 186 11.49 16.54 -32.28
N PRO A 187 10.43 15.90 -32.81
CA PRO A 187 9.06 16.14 -32.35
C PRO A 187 8.79 15.61 -30.94
N HIS A 188 9.53 14.58 -30.53
CA HIS A 188 9.39 13.91 -29.24
C HIS A 188 10.74 13.68 -28.58
N VAL A 189 10.72 13.41 -27.27
CA VAL A 189 11.93 13.18 -26.49
C VAL A 189 12.25 11.68 -26.47
N GLY A 190 13.36 11.32 -27.10
CA GLY A 190 13.97 9.99 -26.96
C GLY A 190 15.00 10.04 -25.82
N LEU A 191 14.58 9.75 -24.60
CA LEU A 191 15.42 9.90 -23.41
C LEU A 191 16.34 8.70 -23.23
N GLY A 192 17.60 8.85 -23.61
CA GLY A 192 18.65 7.86 -23.39
C GLY A 192 18.98 7.68 -21.92
N LEU A 193 19.11 6.44 -21.46
CA LEU A 193 19.43 6.09 -20.08
C LEU A 193 20.73 5.29 -20.04
N ALA A 194 21.78 5.86 -19.44
CA ALA A 194 23.04 5.16 -19.31
C ALA A 194 22.94 4.07 -18.23
N ILE A 195 23.01 2.81 -18.65
CA ILE A 195 22.95 1.62 -17.81
C ILE A 195 24.33 0.98 -17.79
N ASP A 196 24.93 0.97 -16.61
CA ASP A 196 26.22 0.34 -16.35
C ASP A 196 26.02 -1.12 -15.93
N LEU A 197 26.47 -2.05 -16.79
CA LEU A 197 26.39 -3.49 -16.57
C LEU A 197 27.76 -4.03 -16.16
N ALA A 198 27.88 -4.49 -14.91
CA ALA A 198 29.03 -5.25 -14.46
C ALA A 198 28.88 -6.73 -14.85
N LYS A 199 29.90 -7.29 -15.51
CA LYS A 199 29.99 -8.71 -15.86
C LYS A 199 30.72 -9.49 -14.76
N GLU A 200 30.53 -10.81 -14.74
CA GLU A 200 31.17 -11.70 -13.75
C GLU A 200 32.70 -11.69 -13.83
N ASP A 201 33.27 -11.38 -15.00
CA ASP A 201 34.71 -11.22 -15.23
C ASP A 201 35.29 -9.89 -14.68
N GLY A 202 34.46 -9.07 -14.02
CA GLY A 202 34.84 -7.76 -13.49
C GLY A 202 34.85 -6.64 -14.53
N SER A 203 34.65 -6.94 -15.82
CA SER A 203 34.51 -5.92 -16.86
C SER A 203 33.16 -5.20 -16.75
N ARG A 204 33.11 -3.94 -17.19
CA ARG A 204 31.89 -3.12 -17.19
C ARG A 204 31.54 -2.72 -18.61
N GLN A 205 30.26 -2.71 -18.90
CA GLN A 205 29.72 -2.32 -20.20
C GLN A 205 28.63 -1.28 -20.01
N LEU A 206 28.81 -0.12 -20.64
CA LEU A 206 27.80 0.94 -20.65
C LEU A 206 26.89 0.78 -21.87
N LEU A 207 25.58 0.71 -21.64
CA LEU A 207 24.56 0.72 -22.69
C LEU A 207 23.65 1.93 -22.50
N VAL A 208 23.24 2.56 -23.59
CA VAL A 208 22.36 3.75 -23.55
C VAL A 208 21.12 3.51 -24.43
N PRO A 209 20.21 2.59 -24.04
CA PRO A 209 18.90 2.52 -24.67
C PRO A 209 18.06 3.75 -24.29
N ASN A 210 16.97 4.01 -24.98
CA ASN A 210 16.13 5.17 -24.71
C ASN A 210 14.65 4.84 -24.46
N ILE A 211 14.02 5.66 -23.61
CA ILE A 211 12.57 5.72 -23.45
C ILE A 211 12.02 6.54 -24.60
N LYS A 212 11.12 5.95 -25.39
CA LYS A 212 10.44 6.63 -26.49
C LYS A 212 9.35 7.56 -25.94
N PHE A 213 9.14 8.70 -26.61
CA PHE A 213 8.05 9.64 -26.29
C PHE A 213 8.02 10.05 -24.81
N ALA A 214 9.19 10.22 -24.20
CA ALA A 214 9.30 10.48 -22.75
C ALA A 214 8.61 11.78 -22.30
N ASP A 215 8.34 12.70 -23.23
CA ASP A 215 7.63 13.96 -23.02
C ASP A 215 6.15 13.78 -22.65
N VAL A 216 5.48 12.77 -23.23
CA VAL A 216 4.01 12.60 -23.10
C VAL A 216 3.61 11.57 -22.04
N LEU A 217 4.55 10.78 -21.53
CA LEU A 217 4.26 9.80 -20.47
C LEU A 217 3.95 10.51 -19.15
N ASP A 218 3.01 9.95 -18.39
CA ASP A 218 2.91 10.22 -16.95
C ASP A 218 4.03 9.51 -16.17
N PHE A 219 4.10 9.70 -14.86
CA PHE A 219 5.21 9.17 -14.07
C PHE A 219 5.17 7.63 -13.96
N ALA A 220 4.00 7.02 -13.80
CA ALA A 220 3.83 5.58 -13.67
C ALA A 220 4.18 4.86 -14.98
N GLN A 221 3.73 5.39 -16.12
CA GLN A 221 4.09 4.90 -17.45
C GLN A 221 5.59 5.07 -17.71
N PHE A 222 6.16 6.22 -17.36
CA PHE A 222 7.59 6.49 -17.46
C PHE A 222 8.40 5.50 -16.62
N TRP A 223 8.01 5.30 -15.36
CA TRP A 223 8.68 4.40 -14.43
C TRP A 223 8.60 2.94 -14.88
N SER A 224 7.42 2.48 -15.32
CA SER A 224 7.23 1.12 -15.86
C SER A 224 8.11 0.89 -17.11
N THR A 225 8.13 1.85 -18.03
CA THR A 225 8.96 1.78 -19.24
C THR A 225 10.45 1.79 -18.91
N TYR A 226 10.86 2.61 -17.93
CA TYR A 226 12.22 2.65 -17.40
C TYR A 226 12.65 1.28 -16.87
N ASP A 227 11.85 0.70 -15.97
CA ASP A 227 12.19 -0.58 -15.31
C ASP A 227 12.20 -1.74 -16.30
N ASP A 228 11.29 -1.78 -17.29
CA ASP A 228 11.34 -2.75 -18.38
C ASP A 228 12.65 -2.65 -19.18
N LEU A 229 13.08 -1.43 -19.52
CA LEU A 229 14.30 -1.18 -20.28
C LEU A 229 15.53 -1.67 -19.50
N VAL A 230 15.60 -1.38 -18.19
CA VAL A 230 16.68 -1.84 -17.31
C VAL A 230 16.67 -3.35 -17.17
N ARG A 231 15.49 -3.97 -17.03
CA ARG A 231 15.34 -5.42 -16.95
C ARG A 231 15.83 -6.10 -18.24
N ARG A 232 15.43 -5.61 -19.41
CA ARG A 232 15.90 -6.12 -20.71
C ARG A 232 17.38 -5.89 -20.92
N ALA A 233 17.92 -4.75 -20.49
CA ALA A 233 19.36 -4.47 -20.52
C ALA A 233 20.17 -5.50 -19.73
N ARG A 234 19.77 -5.76 -18.48
CA ARG A 234 20.42 -6.76 -17.61
C ARG A 234 20.28 -8.18 -18.14
N ALA A 235 19.15 -8.50 -18.77
CA ALA A 235 18.91 -9.80 -19.39
C ALA A 235 19.58 -9.97 -20.77
N GLY A 236 20.26 -8.95 -21.30
CA GLY A 236 20.85 -8.98 -22.65
C GLY A 236 19.82 -9.04 -23.78
N LYS A 237 18.59 -8.59 -23.55
CA LYS A 237 17.44 -8.66 -24.47
C LYS A 237 17.12 -7.33 -25.15
N LEU A 238 18.07 -6.41 -25.21
CA LEU A 238 17.91 -5.15 -25.96
C LEU A 238 18.08 -5.39 -27.46
N VAL A 239 17.24 -4.74 -28.26
CA VAL A 239 17.25 -4.76 -29.72
C VAL A 239 17.80 -3.44 -30.27
N VAL A 240 18.05 -3.36 -31.57
CA VAL A 240 18.66 -2.17 -32.19
C VAL A 240 17.74 -0.94 -32.06
N GLU A 241 16.43 -1.16 -32.15
CA GLU A 241 15.39 -0.15 -32.04
C GLU A 241 15.42 0.56 -30.67
N ASP A 242 15.85 -0.12 -29.60
CA ASP A 242 15.99 0.47 -28.26
C ASP A 242 17.04 1.60 -28.22
N PHE A 243 18.01 1.60 -29.15
CA PHE A 243 19.09 2.59 -29.20
C PHE A 243 18.82 3.72 -30.22
N GLN A 244 17.90 3.52 -31.16
CA GLN A 244 17.62 4.49 -32.21
C GLN A 244 16.79 5.67 -31.70
N GLY A 245 17.02 6.86 -32.25
CA GLY A 245 16.21 8.05 -31.93
C GLY A 245 16.46 8.64 -30.53
N THR A 246 17.62 8.39 -29.92
CA THR A 246 18.03 9.12 -28.71
C THR A 246 18.28 10.58 -29.07
N THR A 247 17.61 11.50 -28.37
CA THR A 247 17.72 12.94 -28.61
C THR A 247 18.49 13.65 -27.50
N ILE A 248 18.32 13.19 -26.27
CA ILE A 248 19.01 13.63 -25.05
C ILE A 248 19.24 12.40 -24.17
N SER A 249 20.29 12.38 -23.34
CA SER A 249 20.54 11.26 -22.44
C SER A 249 20.85 11.69 -21.00
N VAL A 250 20.60 10.78 -20.06
CA VAL A 250 20.91 10.92 -18.63
C VAL A 250 21.94 9.87 -18.26
N THR A 251 22.98 10.30 -17.56
CA THR A 251 24.01 9.41 -16.99
C THR A 251 24.17 9.66 -15.50
N ASN A 252 24.30 8.60 -14.71
CA ASN A 252 24.36 8.69 -13.24
C ASN A 252 25.64 8.06 -12.65
N PRO A 253 26.80 8.73 -12.84
CA PRO A 253 28.04 8.34 -12.17
C PRO A 253 28.03 8.69 -10.67
N GLY A 254 27.05 9.45 -10.17
CA GLY A 254 26.88 9.71 -8.74
C GLY A 254 26.76 8.45 -7.88
N THR A 255 26.29 7.34 -8.47
CA THR A 255 26.23 6.03 -7.80
C THR A 255 27.59 5.47 -7.34
N ILE A 256 28.69 5.94 -7.93
CA ILE A 256 30.07 5.57 -7.56
C ILE A 256 30.83 6.73 -6.90
N GLY A 257 30.12 7.77 -6.44
CA GLY A 257 30.72 8.92 -5.73
C GLY A 257 31.23 10.04 -6.65
N THR A 258 30.99 9.98 -7.96
CA THR A 258 31.39 11.07 -8.87
C THR A 258 30.53 12.31 -8.66
N GLN A 259 31.15 13.43 -8.28
CA GLN A 259 30.44 14.70 -8.04
C GLN A 259 30.04 15.42 -9.33
N HIS A 260 30.90 15.39 -10.36
CA HIS A 260 30.70 16.07 -11.64
C HIS A 260 31.21 15.16 -12.76
N SER A 261 30.38 14.91 -13.77
CA SER A 261 30.81 14.28 -15.01
C SER A 261 30.59 15.18 -16.23
N VAL A 262 31.60 15.22 -17.10
CA VAL A 262 31.57 15.93 -18.40
C VAL A 262 31.65 14.87 -19.51
N PRO A 263 30.51 14.24 -19.86
CA PRO A 263 30.50 13.17 -20.85
C PRO A 263 30.78 13.70 -22.26
N ARG A 264 31.31 12.84 -23.14
CA ARG A 264 31.44 13.14 -24.57
C ARG A 264 30.06 13.03 -25.23
N LEU A 265 29.61 14.09 -25.91
CA LEU A 265 28.33 14.14 -26.61
C LEU A 265 28.41 13.37 -27.93
N MET A 266 27.38 12.56 -28.22
CA MET A 266 27.26 11.80 -29.45
C MET A 266 26.65 12.65 -30.58
N GLU A 267 27.08 12.42 -31.82
CA GLU A 267 26.46 13.07 -32.98
C GLU A 267 24.93 12.81 -33.02
N GLY A 268 24.16 13.84 -33.36
CA GLY A 268 22.70 13.79 -33.41
C GLY A 268 21.98 14.05 -32.09
N GLN A 269 22.65 14.01 -30.93
CA GLN A 269 22.05 14.39 -29.65
C GLN A 269 22.29 15.87 -29.33
N GLY A 270 21.34 16.49 -28.63
CA GLY A 270 21.46 17.88 -28.17
C GLY A 270 22.31 18.03 -26.92
N ALA A 271 22.09 17.16 -25.93
CA ALA A 271 22.81 17.20 -24.67
C ALA A 271 22.89 15.84 -23.96
N ILE A 272 23.84 15.73 -23.03
CA ILE A 272 23.89 14.67 -22.01
C ILE A 272 23.84 15.33 -20.64
N ILE A 273 22.92 14.85 -19.80
CA ILE A 273 22.73 15.31 -18.43
C ILE A 273 23.44 14.37 -17.47
N GLY A 274 24.48 14.87 -16.82
CA GLY A 274 25.22 14.15 -15.78
C GLY A 274 24.57 14.36 -14.42
N VAL A 275 24.34 13.26 -13.71
CA VAL A 275 23.80 13.24 -12.35
C VAL A 275 24.94 12.89 -11.40
N GLY A 276 25.36 13.87 -10.61
CA GLY A 276 26.40 13.72 -9.60
C GLY A 276 25.94 12.95 -8.35
N ALA A 277 26.87 12.72 -7.44
CA ALA A 277 26.60 12.05 -6.17
C ALA A 277 25.64 12.88 -5.31
N LEU A 278 24.76 12.18 -4.58
CA LEU A 278 23.89 12.77 -3.58
C LEU A 278 24.62 12.79 -2.24
N ASP A 279 25.20 13.92 -1.88
CA ASP A 279 26.03 14.05 -0.68
C ASP A 279 25.88 15.44 -0.04
N PHE A 280 26.35 15.60 1.20
CA PHE A 280 26.45 16.92 1.81
C PHE A 280 27.50 17.78 1.08
N PRO A 281 27.34 19.12 1.10
CA PRO A 281 28.41 20.01 0.66
C PRO A 281 29.72 19.66 1.35
N THR A 282 30.85 19.81 0.65
CA THR A 282 32.16 19.28 1.08
C THR A 282 32.56 19.74 2.49
N GLU A 283 32.28 21.00 2.81
CA GLU A 283 32.53 21.61 4.12
C GLU A 283 31.72 21.00 5.28
N TRP A 284 30.68 20.21 4.99
CA TRP A 284 29.75 19.61 5.96
C TRP A 284 29.82 18.08 6.03
N GLN A 285 30.60 17.39 5.19
CA GLN A 285 30.63 15.92 5.11
C GLN A 285 31.09 15.22 6.39
N GLY A 286 31.89 15.91 7.23
CA GLY A 286 32.35 15.40 8.53
C GLY A 286 31.50 15.86 9.72
N ALA A 287 30.46 16.66 9.50
CA ALA A 287 29.63 17.17 10.60
C ALA A 287 28.73 16.07 11.18
N ALA A 288 28.49 16.14 12.49
CA ALA A 288 27.56 15.24 13.15
C ALA A 288 26.13 15.39 12.55
N PRO A 289 25.37 14.29 12.37
CA PRO A 289 24.01 14.36 11.82
C PRO A 289 23.08 15.34 12.54
N GLU A 290 23.20 15.44 13.86
CA GLU A 290 22.42 16.38 14.67
C GLU A 290 22.77 17.84 14.36
N THR A 291 24.05 18.14 14.13
CA THR A 291 24.49 19.48 13.71
C THR A 291 23.91 19.84 12.35
N LEU A 292 23.93 18.90 11.40
CA LEU A 292 23.36 19.09 10.06
C LEU A 292 21.85 19.40 10.13
N ALA A 293 21.10 18.63 10.91
CA ALA A 293 19.67 18.85 11.11
C ALA A 293 19.37 20.18 11.83
N ARG A 294 20.18 20.54 12.84
CA ARG A 294 20.03 21.80 13.58
C ARG A 294 20.26 23.01 12.67
N GLN A 295 21.29 22.95 11.83
CA GLN A 295 21.66 24.01 10.88
C GLN A 295 20.89 23.97 9.56
N ALA A 296 19.89 23.09 9.42
CA ALA A 296 19.10 22.91 8.21
C ALA A 296 19.96 22.71 6.94
N ILE A 297 21.03 21.91 7.05
CA ILE A 297 21.91 21.58 5.94
C ILE A 297 21.39 20.30 5.26
N SER A 298 21.05 20.39 3.97
CA SER A 298 20.64 19.24 3.16
C SER A 298 21.78 18.66 2.34
N ARG A 299 21.62 17.41 1.91
CA ARG A 299 22.38 16.88 0.77
C ARG A 299 22.07 17.68 -0.49
N VAL A 300 23.06 17.78 -1.36
CA VAL A 300 22.98 18.40 -2.68
C VAL A 300 23.23 17.37 -3.76
N ILE A 301 22.70 17.65 -4.94
CA ILE A 301 23.03 16.93 -6.16
C ILE A 301 23.53 17.93 -7.20
N THR A 302 24.62 17.59 -7.86
CA THR A 302 25.16 18.42 -8.95
C THR A 302 24.70 17.86 -10.28
N LEU A 303 23.97 18.67 -11.04
CA LEU A 303 23.57 18.34 -12.40
C LEU A 303 24.45 19.09 -13.40
N THR A 304 24.88 18.37 -14.42
CA THR A 304 25.72 18.90 -15.50
C THR A 304 24.97 18.74 -16.80
N SER A 305 25.07 19.73 -17.68
CA SER A 305 24.52 19.66 -19.03
C SER A 305 25.68 19.87 -19.99
N THR A 306 26.13 18.80 -20.63
CA THR A 306 27.10 18.89 -21.72
C THR A 306 26.33 18.90 -23.04
N TYR A 307 26.40 20.01 -23.77
CA TYR A 307 25.57 20.28 -24.94
C TYR A 307 26.40 20.68 -26.17
N ASP A 308 25.83 20.51 -27.35
CA ASP A 308 26.44 20.95 -28.61
C ASP A 308 26.35 22.47 -28.75
N HIS A 309 27.48 23.15 -28.59
CA HIS A 309 27.51 24.61 -28.55
C HIS A 309 27.27 25.26 -29.93
N ARG A 310 27.19 24.47 -31.01
CA ARG A 310 26.78 24.97 -32.34
C ARG A 310 25.31 25.34 -32.38
N ILE A 311 24.47 24.66 -31.60
CA ILE A 311 23.01 24.75 -31.70
C ILE A 311 22.33 25.14 -30.37
N ILE A 312 22.98 24.92 -29.24
CA ILE A 312 22.47 25.26 -27.91
C ILE A 312 23.39 26.31 -27.28
N GLN A 313 22.82 27.41 -26.81
CA GLN A 313 23.55 28.48 -26.12
C GLN A 313 23.70 28.18 -24.64
N GLY A 314 24.77 28.68 -24.01
CA GLY A 314 25.00 28.50 -22.57
C GLY A 314 23.90 29.07 -21.68
N ALA A 315 23.22 30.14 -22.10
CA ALA A 315 22.04 30.65 -21.41
C ALA A 315 20.88 29.64 -21.42
N GLN A 316 20.64 28.96 -22.54
CA GLN A 316 19.59 27.95 -22.68
C GLN A 316 19.89 26.70 -21.84
N SER A 317 21.13 26.22 -21.85
CA SER A 317 21.56 25.11 -20.98
C SER A 317 21.45 25.48 -19.49
N GLY A 318 21.83 26.71 -19.12
CA GLY A 318 21.68 27.21 -17.75
C GLY A 318 20.22 27.34 -17.30
N GLU A 319 19.33 27.81 -18.19
CA GLU A 319 17.88 27.88 -17.98
C GLU A 319 17.27 26.47 -17.89
N PHE A 320 17.75 25.54 -18.70
CA PHE A 320 17.35 24.14 -18.63
C PHE A 320 17.67 23.48 -17.29
N LEU A 321 18.90 23.66 -16.78
CA LEU A 321 19.25 23.19 -15.44
C LEU A 321 18.46 23.91 -14.34
N LYS A 322 18.17 25.22 -14.51
CA LYS A 322 17.27 25.95 -13.60
C LYS A 322 15.89 25.32 -13.58
N ARG A 323 15.35 24.95 -14.75
CA ARG A 323 14.03 24.36 -14.86
C ARG A 323 13.94 23.01 -14.16
N ILE A 324 14.94 22.14 -14.37
CA ILE A 324 15.03 20.86 -13.64
C ILE A 324 15.08 21.11 -12.12
N SER A 325 15.88 22.10 -11.68
CA SER A 325 15.95 22.47 -10.26
C SER A 325 14.61 22.94 -9.71
N GLU A 326 13.80 23.67 -10.48
CA GLU A 326 12.49 24.11 -10.05
C GLU A 326 11.50 22.95 -9.91
N LEU A 327 11.52 22.00 -10.86
CA LEU A 327 10.71 20.78 -10.80
C LEU A 327 11.09 19.93 -9.57
N LEU A 328 12.39 19.70 -9.34
CA LEU A 328 12.87 18.96 -8.16
C LEU A 328 12.60 19.67 -6.82
N LEU A 329 12.27 20.97 -6.85
CA LEU A 329 11.79 21.73 -5.69
C LEU A 329 10.26 21.81 -5.61
N GLY A 330 9.55 21.02 -6.43
CA GLY A 330 8.10 20.87 -6.38
C GLY A 330 7.32 21.99 -7.08
N LYS A 331 7.96 22.84 -7.89
CA LYS A 331 7.21 23.81 -8.70
C LYS A 331 6.39 23.10 -9.78
N ASN A 332 5.33 23.76 -10.23
CA ASN A 332 4.44 23.27 -11.29
C ASN A 332 3.79 21.91 -10.97
N ASN A 333 3.42 21.69 -9.71
CA ASN A 333 2.75 20.47 -9.25
C ASN A 333 3.56 19.19 -9.50
N PHE A 334 4.89 19.29 -9.65
CA PHE A 334 5.71 18.16 -10.07
C PHE A 334 5.57 16.92 -9.17
N TYR A 335 5.56 17.10 -7.85
CA TYR A 335 5.37 15.97 -6.93
C TYR A 335 3.91 15.58 -6.80
N GLU A 336 2.96 16.51 -6.90
CA GLU A 336 1.54 16.25 -6.90
C GLU A 336 1.14 15.35 -8.09
N ASP A 337 1.69 15.61 -9.27
CA ASP A 337 1.48 14.81 -10.48
C ASP A 337 2.12 13.42 -10.34
N ILE A 338 3.32 13.33 -9.75
CA ILE A 338 3.97 12.05 -9.45
C ILE A 338 3.11 11.23 -8.47
N PHE A 339 2.63 11.85 -7.40
CA PHE A 339 1.81 11.19 -6.39
C PHE A 339 0.46 10.76 -6.98
N THR A 340 -0.15 11.59 -7.82
CA THR A 340 -1.38 11.27 -8.55
C THR A 340 -1.19 10.07 -9.48
N SER A 341 -0.13 10.09 -10.28
CA SER A 341 0.18 9.01 -11.22
C SER A 341 0.47 7.69 -10.52
N LEU A 342 1.01 7.72 -9.29
CA LEU A 342 1.26 6.54 -8.46
C LEU A 342 0.11 6.17 -7.52
N GLU A 343 -1.04 6.84 -7.62
CA GLU A 343 -2.20 6.64 -6.74
C GLU A 343 -1.88 6.82 -5.24
N VAL A 344 -0.89 7.65 -4.90
CA VAL A 344 -0.56 7.97 -3.50
C VAL A 344 -1.62 8.92 -2.93
N PRO A 345 -2.36 8.55 -1.87
CA PRO A 345 -3.57 9.24 -1.44
C PRO A 345 -3.32 10.46 -0.53
N TYR A 346 -2.07 10.93 -0.43
CA TYR A 346 -1.69 12.05 0.43
C TYR A 346 -0.98 13.12 -0.38
N LYS A 347 -1.01 14.35 0.09
CA LYS A 347 -0.22 15.41 -0.52
C LYS A 347 1.28 15.23 -0.26
N PRO A 348 2.15 15.54 -1.24
CA PRO A 348 3.59 15.49 -1.06
C PRO A 348 4.06 16.53 -0.04
N TYR A 349 5.27 16.34 0.46
CA TYR A 349 5.99 17.42 1.12
C TYR A 349 6.24 18.56 0.13
N VAL A 350 6.18 19.79 0.63
CA VAL A 350 6.39 21.01 -0.14
C VAL A 350 7.67 21.71 0.32
N TRP A 351 8.34 22.38 -0.61
CA TRP A 351 9.47 23.25 -0.27
C TRP A 351 9.01 24.41 0.60
N ALA A 352 9.74 24.67 1.69
CA ALA A 352 9.52 25.81 2.56
C ALA A 352 10.87 26.33 3.07
N ILE A 353 10.91 27.57 3.53
CA ILE A 353 12.07 28.14 4.22
C ILE A 353 12.08 27.61 5.66
N ASP A 354 13.26 27.27 6.21
CA ASP A 354 13.37 26.87 7.62
C ASP A 354 12.95 28.04 8.53
N ILE A 355 12.11 27.72 9.52
CA ILE A 355 11.57 28.71 10.46
C ILE A 355 12.43 28.68 11.72
N ALA A 356 13.20 29.74 11.95
CA ALA A 356 14.01 29.89 13.15
C ALA A 356 13.12 30.32 14.34
N THR A 357 13.02 29.50 15.38
CA THR A 357 12.40 29.89 16.65
C THR A 357 13.47 30.53 17.53
N THR A 358 13.60 31.85 17.45
CA THR A 358 14.66 32.62 18.14
C THR A 358 14.11 33.71 19.06
N HIS A 359 12.80 33.94 19.08
CA HIS A 359 12.19 34.98 19.89
C HIS A 359 11.47 34.40 21.10
N ASP A 360 11.56 35.07 22.26
CA ASP A 360 10.97 34.63 23.53
C ASP A 360 9.42 34.49 23.49
N GLN A 361 8.78 35.05 22.46
CA GLN A 361 7.33 34.94 22.23
C GLN A 361 6.93 33.83 21.23
N ASP A 362 7.90 33.14 20.61
CA ASP A 362 7.60 32.04 19.69
C ASP A 362 7.17 30.79 20.46
N ILE A 363 6.01 30.22 20.09
CA ILE A 363 5.63 28.87 20.55
C ILE A 363 6.72 27.89 20.11
N ASN A 364 7.34 27.22 21.08
CA ASN A 364 8.40 26.24 20.85
C ASN A 364 7.91 25.13 19.89
N LYS A 365 8.77 24.71 18.94
CA LYS A 365 8.48 23.61 18.00
C LYS A 365 8.06 22.31 18.71
N VAL A 366 8.54 22.03 19.92
CA VAL A 366 8.09 20.89 20.72
C VAL A 366 6.60 20.95 21.00
N ALA A 367 6.05 22.12 21.39
CA ALA A 367 4.62 22.27 21.65
C ALA A 367 3.79 22.10 20.36
N ARG A 368 4.28 22.61 19.23
CA ARG A 368 3.66 22.44 17.90
C ARG A 368 3.63 20.97 17.47
N VAL A 369 4.67 20.20 17.78
CA VAL A 369 4.72 18.75 17.51
C VAL A 369 3.73 17.98 18.39
N GLN A 370 3.60 18.34 19.68
CA GLN A 370 2.61 17.74 20.58
C GLN A 370 1.18 18.05 20.13
N GLU A 371 0.92 19.28 19.71
CA GLU A 371 -0.35 19.67 19.10
C GLU A 371 -0.65 18.86 17.83
N LEU A 372 0.34 18.67 16.95
CA LEU A 372 0.19 17.86 15.74
C LEU A 372 -0.13 16.40 16.08
N ILE A 373 0.57 15.78 17.04
CA ILE A 373 0.25 14.43 17.54
C ILE A 373 -1.21 14.37 18.02
N HIS A 374 -1.65 15.35 18.79
CA HIS A 374 -3.03 15.44 19.26
C HIS A 374 -4.03 15.52 18.09
N TYR A 375 -3.78 16.37 17.09
CA TYR A 375 -4.68 16.48 15.95
C TYR A 375 -4.75 15.20 15.10
N TYR A 376 -3.65 14.47 14.91
CA TYR A 376 -3.70 13.16 14.24
C TYR A 376 -4.57 12.16 15.02
N ARG A 377 -4.49 12.14 16.35
CA ARG A 377 -5.34 11.29 17.19
C ARG A 377 -6.82 11.64 17.11
N VAL A 378 -7.15 12.94 16.97
CA VAL A 378 -8.53 13.43 16.95
C VAL A 378 -9.15 13.41 15.56
N ARG A 379 -8.37 13.73 14.52
CA ARG A 379 -8.86 14.02 13.15
C ARG A 379 -8.19 13.20 12.06
N GLY A 380 -7.21 12.34 12.37
CA GLY A 380 -6.50 11.54 11.37
C GLY A 380 -7.44 10.68 10.53
N HIS A 381 -8.51 10.16 11.15
CA HIS A 381 -9.56 9.39 10.49
C HIS A 381 -10.24 10.14 9.32
N LEU A 382 -10.26 11.47 9.31
CA LEU A 382 -10.85 12.28 8.22
C LEU A 382 -10.03 12.22 6.93
N ILE A 383 -8.73 11.90 7.01
CA ILE A 383 -7.85 11.75 5.84
C ILE A 383 -7.40 10.31 5.66
N ALA A 384 -8.04 9.36 6.34
CA ALA A 384 -7.75 7.95 6.20
C ALA A 384 -8.13 7.45 4.80
N ASP A 385 -7.32 6.55 4.23
CA ASP A 385 -7.55 5.93 2.92
C ASP A 385 -8.49 4.73 3.06
N THR A 386 -9.70 4.99 3.59
CA THR A 386 -10.68 3.95 3.91
C THR A 386 -11.68 3.68 2.78
N ASN A 387 -11.81 4.57 1.80
CA ASN A 387 -12.77 4.41 0.70
C ASN A 387 -12.14 3.62 -0.46
N PRO A 388 -12.64 2.43 -0.81
CA PRO A 388 -12.10 1.64 -1.92
C PRO A 388 -12.44 2.20 -3.32
N LEU A 389 -13.40 3.12 -3.45
CA LEU A 389 -13.85 3.63 -4.75
C LEU A 389 -13.15 4.93 -5.18
N GLU A 390 -12.80 5.80 -4.24
CA GLU A 390 -12.36 7.15 -4.56
C GLU A 390 -10.84 7.34 -4.32
N TYR A 391 -10.11 7.63 -5.40
CA TYR A 391 -8.78 8.20 -5.29
C TYR A 391 -8.87 9.71 -5.03
N ALA A 392 -8.25 10.17 -3.95
CA ALA A 392 -8.09 11.58 -3.66
C ALA A 392 -6.75 11.83 -2.96
N GLN A 393 -6.12 12.98 -3.25
CA GLN A 393 -4.98 13.48 -2.49
C GLN A 393 -5.47 14.15 -1.19
N ARG A 394 -5.72 13.32 -0.18
CA ARG A 394 -6.32 13.70 1.10
C ARG A 394 -5.42 14.65 1.88
N THR A 395 -6.05 15.64 2.51
CA THR A 395 -5.37 16.61 3.38
C THR A 395 -6.39 17.25 4.33
N HIS A 396 -5.93 17.66 5.51
CA HIS A 396 -6.75 18.40 6.48
C HIS A 396 -5.92 19.56 7.04
N PRO A 397 -6.47 20.79 7.17
CA PRO A 397 -5.73 21.94 7.69
C PRO A 397 -4.98 21.67 8.99
N ASP A 398 -5.59 21.03 9.99
CA ASP A 398 -4.89 20.77 11.28
C ASP A 398 -3.91 19.59 11.26
N LEU A 399 -3.74 18.93 10.11
CA LEU A 399 -2.75 17.86 9.95
C LEU A 399 -1.57 18.32 9.08
N ARG A 400 -1.62 19.55 8.54
CA ARG A 400 -0.57 20.10 7.68
C ARG A 400 0.54 20.71 8.52
N MET A 401 1.76 20.18 8.40
CA MET A 401 2.96 20.71 9.07
C MET A 401 3.09 22.24 8.97
N ALA A 402 2.84 22.80 7.78
CA ALA A 402 2.95 24.24 7.53
C ALA A 402 2.04 25.07 8.46
N ASN A 403 0.85 24.57 8.81
CA ASN A 403 -0.08 25.27 9.70
C ASN A 403 0.38 25.24 11.17
N HIS A 404 1.28 24.32 11.52
CA HIS A 404 1.95 24.27 12.81
C HIS A 404 3.31 24.97 12.79
N GLY A 405 3.68 25.68 11.71
CA GLY A 405 5.01 26.29 11.55
C GLY A 405 6.16 25.28 11.56
N LEU A 406 5.90 24.08 11.02
CA LEU A 406 6.89 23.04 10.76
C LEU A 406 7.12 22.94 9.25
N SER A 407 8.34 22.57 8.87
CA SER A 407 8.77 22.47 7.48
C SER A 407 9.51 21.15 7.21
N VAL A 408 9.83 20.91 5.93
CA VAL A 408 10.65 19.75 5.53
C VAL A 408 12.02 19.71 6.25
N TRP A 409 12.54 20.86 6.68
CA TRP A 409 13.80 20.97 7.42
C TRP A 409 13.72 20.44 8.86
N ASP A 410 12.52 20.32 9.41
CA ASP A 410 12.30 19.83 10.77
C ASP A 410 12.28 18.29 10.83
N LEU A 411 12.18 17.60 9.70
CA LEU A 411 11.98 16.14 9.63
C LEU A 411 13.11 15.34 10.30
N GLU A 412 14.36 15.83 10.22
CA GLU A 412 15.53 15.18 10.82
C GLU A 412 15.84 15.70 12.24
N ARG A 413 15.11 16.69 12.73
CA ARG A 413 15.27 17.22 14.10
C ARG A 413 14.53 16.32 15.09
N GLU A 414 15.11 16.15 16.28
CA GLU A 414 14.52 15.38 17.37
C GLU A 414 13.63 16.24 18.25
N PHE A 415 12.48 15.69 18.63
CA PHE A 415 11.50 16.34 19.49
C PHE A 415 11.12 15.42 20.65
N ALA A 416 10.81 16.02 21.79
CA ALA A 416 10.23 15.30 22.91
C ALA A 416 8.83 14.79 22.51
N THR A 417 8.57 13.50 22.72
CA THR A 417 7.36 12.81 22.27
C THR A 417 6.22 12.87 23.28
N GLY A 418 6.49 13.21 24.54
CA GLY A 418 5.49 13.15 25.61
C GLY A 418 5.01 11.73 25.93
N GLY A 419 5.80 10.71 25.59
CA GLY A 419 5.43 9.30 25.75
C GLY A 419 4.86 8.66 24.48
N PHE A 420 4.59 9.45 23.43
CA PHE A 420 4.18 8.93 22.12
C PHE A 420 5.19 7.90 21.63
N GLY A 421 4.67 6.71 21.31
CA GLY A 421 5.45 5.62 20.77
C GLY A 421 6.45 4.95 21.73
N GLY A 422 6.38 5.23 23.03
CA GLY A 422 7.16 4.56 24.07
C GLY A 422 8.62 5.00 24.20
N VAL A 423 9.03 6.07 23.52
CA VAL A 423 10.40 6.62 23.59
C VAL A 423 10.34 8.11 23.90
N PRO A 424 11.26 8.70 24.70
CA PRO A 424 11.16 10.09 25.13
C PRO A 424 11.43 11.12 24.02
N PHE A 425 12.25 10.76 23.03
CA PHE A 425 12.62 11.59 21.90
C PHE A 425 12.52 10.80 20.60
N MET A 426 12.13 11.48 19.53
CA MET A 426 12.01 10.89 18.20
C MET A 426 12.17 11.98 17.13
N LYS A 427 12.72 11.63 15.97
CA LYS A 427 12.75 12.53 14.82
C LYS A 427 11.35 12.84 14.34
N LEU A 428 11.10 14.06 13.87
CA LEU A 428 9.78 14.42 13.35
C LEU A 428 9.33 13.51 12.20
N ARG A 429 10.24 13.07 11.33
CA ARG A 429 9.92 12.10 10.27
C ARG A 429 9.31 10.83 10.85
N ASP A 430 9.92 10.27 11.89
CA ASP A 430 9.48 9.01 12.48
C ASP A 430 8.17 9.18 13.25
N ILE A 431 7.97 10.35 13.89
CA ILE A 431 6.69 10.73 14.49
C ILE A 431 5.58 10.74 13.43
N LEU A 432 5.79 11.46 12.33
CA LEU A 432 4.80 11.58 11.25
C LEU A 432 4.52 10.25 10.58
N ASN A 433 5.54 9.43 10.32
CA ASN A 433 5.36 8.10 9.78
C ASN A 433 4.46 7.25 10.69
N ARG A 434 4.75 7.23 12.00
CA ARG A 434 3.94 6.48 12.97
C ARG A 434 2.52 7.01 13.08
N LEU A 435 2.32 8.33 13.13
CA LEU A 435 0.98 8.94 13.15
C LEU A 435 0.19 8.61 11.88
N GLN A 436 0.83 8.68 10.71
CA GLN A 436 0.17 8.33 9.46
C GLN A 436 -0.24 6.86 9.44
N ASP A 437 0.66 5.98 9.88
CA ASP A 437 0.45 4.53 9.93
C ASP A 437 -0.68 4.13 10.87
N SER A 438 -0.81 4.83 11.99
CA SER A 438 -1.82 4.54 13.01
C SER A 438 -3.21 5.11 12.69
N TYR A 439 -3.28 6.26 12.01
CA TYR A 439 -4.53 7.04 11.95
C TYR A 439 -5.02 7.39 10.56
N THR A 440 -4.20 7.23 9.51
CA THR A 440 -4.52 7.79 8.17
C THR A 440 -4.36 6.80 7.02
N ARG A 441 -3.93 5.56 7.26
CA ARG A 441 -3.84 4.52 6.21
C ARG A 441 -5.23 3.91 5.96
N ASN A 442 -5.29 2.61 5.78
CA ASN A 442 -6.51 1.85 5.51
C ASN A 442 -7.42 1.72 6.74
N ILE A 443 -7.00 2.27 7.89
CA ILE A 443 -7.76 2.32 9.14
C ILE A 443 -7.82 3.78 9.62
N GLY A 444 -9.03 4.29 9.83
CA GLY A 444 -9.32 5.51 10.57
C GLY A 444 -9.87 5.15 11.95
N VAL A 445 -9.37 5.82 13.00
CA VAL A 445 -9.74 5.51 14.39
C VAL A 445 -10.37 6.73 15.06
N GLU A 446 -11.61 6.60 15.52
CA GLU A 446 -12.28 7.59 16.37
C GLU A 446 -12.41 7.07 17.79
N TYR A 447 -11.70 7.71 18.72
CA TYR A 447 -11.69 7.31 20.13
C TYR A 447 -11.48 8.47 21.09
N MET A 448 -10.99 9.63 20.61
CA MET A 448 -10.68 10.77 21.48
C MET A 448 -11.92 11.41 22.12
N HIS A 449 -13.13 11.11 21.63
CA HIS A 449 -14.41 11.49 22.26
C HIS A 449 -14.74 10.70 23.53
N ILE A 450 -14.04 9.60 23.79
CA ILE A 450 -14.17 8.80 25.00
C ILE A 450 -13.61 9.60 26.19
N GLN A 451 -14.38 9.71 27.27
CA GLN A 451 -13.98 10.48 28.44
C GLN A 451 -12.95 9.75 29.31
N GLU A 452 -13.05 8.43 29.40
CA GLU A 452 -12.16 7.59 30.22
C GLU A 452 -10.73 7.58 29.66
N PRO A 453 -9.72 8.11 30.39
CA PRO A 453 -8.34 8.11 29.93
C PRO A 453 -7.77 6.70 29.76
N GLU A 454 -8.15 5.75 30.61
CA GLU A 454 -7.67 4.35 30.52
C GLU A 454 -8.02 3.72 29.16
N GLU A 455 -9.27 3.88 28.73
CA GLU A 455 -9.72 3.39 27.42
C GLU A 455 -8.97 4.06 26.25
N ARG A 456 -8.73 5.37 26.34
CA ARG A 456 -7.97 6.10 25.31
C ARG A 456 -6.52 5.64 25.23
N ASN A 457 -5.87 5.48 26.38
CA ASN A 457 -4.49 5.01 26.46
C ASN A 457 -4.38 3.56 25.94
N TRP A 458 -5.34 2.70 26.29
CA TRP A 458 -5.39 1.32 25.80
C TRP A 458 -5.42 1.22 24.28
N ILE A 459 -6.20 2.11 23.63
CA ILE A 459 -6.26 2.20 22.16
C ILE A 459 -4.93 2.72 21.62
N GLN A 460 -4.39 3.82 22.17
CA GLN A 460 -3.11 4.41 21.76
C GLN A 460 -1.98 3.37 21.79
N GLU A 461 -1.85 2.61 22.87
CA GLU A 461 -0.82 1.58 23.03
C GLU A 461 -0.89 0.49 21.95
N ARG A 462 -2.08 0.23 21.39
CA ARG A 462 -2.31 -0.82 20.38
C ARG A 462 -2.20 -0.31 18.95
N VAL A 463 -2.69 0.89 18.67
CA VAL A 463 -2.68 1.47 17.32
C VAL A 463 -1.38 2.20 17.00
N GLU A 464 -0.75 2.84 17.99
CA GLU A 464 0.50 3.58 17.82
C GLU A 464 1.71 2.65 17.91
N LYS A 465 1.74 1.54 17.16
CA LYS A 465 2.89 0.63 17.09
C LYS A 465 3.60 0.74 15.73
N PRO A 466 4.91 0.45 15.64
CA PRO A 466 5.56 0.30 14.35
C PRO A 466 4.84 -0.75 13.51
N HIS A 467 4.65 -0.48 12.23
CA HIS A 467 4.03 -1.43 11.31
C HIS A 467 4.81 -2.75 11.28
N SER A 468 4.08 -3.85 11.45
CA SER A 468 4.59 -5.22 11.31
C SER A 468 3.79 -5.94 10.25
N ARG A 469 4.46 -6.70 9.38
CA ARG A 469 3.79 -7.55 8.40
C ARG A 469 3.01 -8.65 9.12
N MET A 470 1.80 -8.92 8.65
CA MET A 470 0.97 -10.02 9.15
C MET A 470 1.66 -11.37 8.94
N ASP A 471 1.44 -12.30 9.87
CA ASP A 471 1.99 -13.65 9.73
C ASP A 471 1.44 -14.35 8.48
N ARG A 472 2.30 -15.17 7.88
CA ARG A 472 2.00 -15.88 6.64
C ARG A 472 0.78 -16.79 6.73
N GLN A 473 0.61 -17.51 7.84
CA GLN A 473 -0.54 -18.42 8.00
C GLN A 473 -1.85 -17.65 8.11
N GLU A 474 -1.80 -16.47 8.74
CA GLU A 474 -2.95 -15.59 8.82
C GLU A 474 -3.29 -15.01 7.44
N GLN A 475 -2.30 -14.57 6.66
CA GLN A 475 -2.51 -14.10 5.30
C GLN A 475 -3.19 -15.17 4.41
N LEU A 476 -2.76 -16.43 4.54
CA LEU A 476 -3.34 -17.59 3.86
C LEU A 476 -4.78 -17.86 4.30
N ARG A 477 -5.07 -17.76 5.59
CA ARG A 477 -6.42 -17.94 6.14
C ARG A 477 -7.38 -16.88 5.58
N ILE A 478 -6.98 -15.62 5.60
CA ILE A 478 -7.74 -14.51 5.01
C ILE A 478 -8.06 -14.81 3.54
N LEU A 479 -7.06 -15.24 2.75
CA LEU A 479 -7.28 -15.59 1.36
C LEU A 479 -8.29 -16.74 1.19
N ARG A 480 -8.21 -17.79 2.01
CA ARG A 480 -9.18 -18.90 1.96
C ARG A 480 -10.61 -18.42 2.23
N LYS A 481 -10.79 -17.51 3.20
CA LYS A 481 -12.10 -16.94 3.53
C LYS A 481 -12.64 -16.07 2.39
N LEU A 482 -11.79 -15.27 1.75
CA LEU A 482 -12.16 -14.51 0.55
C LEU A 482 -12.53 -15.43 -0.62
N ASN A 483 -11.77 -16.50 -0.86
CA ASN A 483 -12.09 -17.49 -1.89
C ASN A 483 -13.46 -18.13 -1.63
N ALA A 484 -13.73 -18.58 -0.40
CA ALA A 484 -15.01 -19.17 -0.03
C ALA A 484 -16.17 -18.18 -0.20
N ALA A 485 -15.97 -16.91 0.19
CA ALA A 485 -16.98 -15.87 0.04
C ALA A 485 -17.30 -15.58 -1.43
N GLU A 486 -16.29 -15.36 -2.27
CA GLU A 486 -16.46 -15.04 -3.69
C GLU A 486 -16.99 -16.25 -4.49
N ALA A 487 -16.47 -17.45 -4.24
CA ALA A 487 -16.90 -18.66 -4.94
C ALA A 487 -18.37 -18.97 -4.69
N PHE A 488 -18.84 -18.79 -3.45
CA PHE A 488 -20.24 -19.00 -3.08
C PHE A 488 -21.17 -18.02 -3.82
N GLU A 489 -20.81 -16.74 -3.88
CA GLU A 489 -21.59 -15.73 -4.61
C GLU A 489 -21.63 -15.99 -6.12
N LYS A 490 -20.48 -16.30 -6.74
CA LYS A 490 -20.40 -16.65 -8.16
C LYS A 490 -21.20 -17.90 -8.50
N PHE A 491 -21.18 -18.91 -7.63
CA PHE A 491 -22.00 -20.09 -7.79
C PHE A 491 -23.50 -19.75 -7.79
N LEU A 492 -23.96 -18.99 -6.78
CA LEU A 492 -25.36 -18.59 -6.71
C LEU A 492 -25.78 -17.73 -7.91
N HIS A 493 -24.90 -16.83 -8.36
CA HIS A 493 -25.15 -16.00 -9.53
C HIS A 493 -25.33 -16.83 -10.80
N THR A 494 -24.51 -17.87 -10.97
CA THR A 494 -24.51 -18.72 -12.16
C THR A 494 -25.67 -19.72 -12.16
N LYS A 495 -25.99 -20.31 -11.00
CA LYS A 495 -26.99 -21.38 -10.90
C LYS A 495 -28.42 -20.87 -10.70
N TYR A 496 -28.61 -19.78 -9.98
CA TYR A 496 -29.93 -19.25 -9.62
C TYR A 496 -30.15 -17.85 -10.20
N VAL A 497 -30.01 -17.73 -11.52
CA VAL A 497 -30.17 -16.47 -12.26
C VAL A 497 -31.56 -15.86 -12.01
N GLY A 498 -31.59 -14.56 -11.71
CA GLY A 498 -32.84 -13.82 -11.45
C GLY A 498 -33.47 -14.05 -10.08
N GLN A 499 -32.93 -14.95 -9.24
CA GLN A 499 -33.37 -15.09 -7.86
C GLN A 499 -32.67 -14.07 -6.95
N LYS A 500 -33.47 -13.39 -6.11
CA LYS A 500 -32.97 -12.45 -5.11
C LYS A 500 -32.13 -13.19 -4.05
N ARG A 501 -30.88 -12.77 -3.87
CA ARG A 501 -29.95 -13.31 -2.86
C ARG A 501 -29.28 -12.24 -2.00
N PHE A 502 -29.35 -10.98 -2.41
CA PHE A 502 -28.71 -9.84 -1.72
C PHE A 502 -27.21 -10.04 -1.56
N SER A 503 -26.54 -10.17 -2.70
CA SER A 503 -25.14 -10.51 -2.81
C SER A 503 -24.21 -9.68 -1.92
N LEU A 504 -23.16 -10.34 -1.42
CA LEU A 504 -22.03 -9.75 -0.72
C LEU A 504 -20.89 -9.29 -1.66
N GLU A 505 -21.02 -9.47 -2.98
CA GLU A 505 -19.97 -9.08 -3.94
C GLU A 505 -19.58 -7.60 -3.81
N GLY A 506 -18.28 -7.33 -3.59
CA GLY A 506 -17.70 -6.02 -3.26
C GLY A 506 -17.57 -5.74 -1.76
N SER A 507 -18.03 -6.65 -0.90
CA SER A 507 -17.99 -6.57 0.57
C SER A 507 -17.57 -7.90 1.22
N GLU A 508 -16.82 -8.74 0.50
CA GLU A 508 -16.44 -10.11 0.90
C GLU A 508 -15.63 -10.13 2.20
N SER A 509 -14.92 -9.04 2.51
CA SER A 509 -14.18 -8.82 3.76
C SER A 509 -15.07 -8.88 5.01
N ALA A 510 -16.41 -8.78 4.89
CA ALA A 510 -17.31 -9.04 6.01
C ALA A 510 -17.13 -10.46 6.58
N ILE A 511 -16.85 -11.45 5.73
CA ILE A 511 -16.56 -12.82 6.16
C ILE A 511 -15.23 -12.89 6.91
N VAL A 512 -14.22 -12.12 6.47
CA VAL A 512 -12.93 -12.02 7.17
C VAL A 512 -13.10 -11.37 8.55
N SER A 513 -13.93 -10.32 8.64
CA SER A 513 -14.21 -9.64 9.91
C SER A 513 -14.86 -10.59 10.92
N LEU A 514 -15.95 -11.26 10.52
CA LEU A 514 -16.64 -12.22 11.37
C LEU A 514 -15.73 -13.38 11.75
N ASP A 515 -15.02 -13.98 10.79
CA ASP A 515 -14.08 -15.08 11.07
C ASP A 515 -13.04 -14.69 12.12
N SER A 516 -12.47 -13.49 12.01
CA SER A 516 -11.46 -12.99 12.96
C SER A 516 -12.04 -12.81 14.38
N ILE A 517 -13.27 -12.31 14.50
CA ILE A 517 -13.96 -12.17 15.80
C ILE A 517 -14.25 -13.55 16.40
N LEU A 518 -14.77 -14.49 15.59
CA LEU A 518 -15.14 -15.83 16.06
C LEU A 518 -13.93 -16.68 16.45
N VAL A 519 -12.77 -16.48 15.80
CA VAL A 519 -11.50 -17.11 16.23
C VAL A 519 -11.14 -16.70 17.65
N GLU A 520 -11.17 -15.40 17.94
CA GLU A 520 -10.85 -14.91 19.28
C GLU A 520 -11.86 -15.41 20.31
N ALA A 521 -13.15 -15.42 19.96
CA ALA A 521 -14.22 -15.96 20.80
C ALA A 521 -14.03 -17.46 21.12
N ALA A 522 -13.66 -18.26 20.12
CA ALA A 522 -13.40 -19.69 20.28
C ALA A 522 -12.15 -19.95 21.13
N ASN A 523 -11.08 -19.18 20.91
CA ASN A 523 -9.83 -19.31 21.66
C ASN A 523 -9.98 -18.90 23.14
N ASP A 524 -10.86 -17.94 23.41
CA ASP A 524 -11.26 -17.57 24.78
C ASP A 524 -12.31 -18.50 25.40
N ASN A 525 -12.75 -19.54 24.67
CA ASN A 525 -13.77 -20.51 25.11
C ASN A 525 -15.07 -19.82 25.55
N LEU A 526 -15.54 -18.82 24.79
CA LEU A 526 -16.87 -18.28 24.98
C LEU A 526 -17.93 -19.38 24.80
N VAL A 527 -19.03 -19.26 25.52
CA VAL A 527 -20.10 -20.27 25.51
C VAL A 527 -20.82 -20.27 24.16
N GLU A 528 -21.02 -19.09 23.57
CA GLU A 528 -21.76 -18.92 22.33
C GLU A 528 -21.48 -17.54 21.71
N VAL A 529 -21.61 -17.44 20.40
CA VAL A 529 -21.68 -16.18 19.64
C VAL A 529 -23.06 -16.05 19.02
N ASP A 530 -23.75 -14.97 19.36
CA ASP A 530 -25.11 -14.67 18.90
C ASP A 530 -25.04 -13.53 17.89
N ILE A 531 -25.53 -13.76 16.67
CA ILE A 531 -25.46 -12.83 15.55
C ILE A 531 -26.87 -12.41 15.13
N ALA A 532 -27.08 -11.13 14.86
CA ALA A 532 -28.19 -10.66 14.04
C ALA A 532 -27.67 -9.78 12.90
N MET A 533 -28.31 -9.88 11.74
CA MET A 533 -27.85 -9.21 10.53
C MET A 533 -29.00 -8.97 9.53
N PRO A 534 -28.87 -7.96 8.65
CA PRO A 534 -29.81 -7.73 7.55
C PRO A 534 -29.63 -8.78 6.44
N HIS A 535 -30.25 -8.53 5.28
CA HIS A 535 -30.19 -9.42 4.12
C HIS A 535 -28.81 -9.48 3.44
N ARG A 536 -27.99 -8.41 3.50
CA ARG A 536 -26.72 -8.29 2.76
C ARG A 536 -25.76 -9.41 3.15
N GLY A 537 -25.47 -10.31 2.20
CA GLY A 537 -24.55 -11.42 2.40
C GLY A 537 -24.98 -12.49 3.41
N ARG A 538 -26.26 -12.49 3.84
CA ARG A 538 -26.72 -13.41 4.88
C ARG A 538 -26.54 -14.88 4.51
N LEU A 539 -26.77 -15.25 3.25
CA LEU A 539 -26.55 -16.62 2.79
C LEU A 539 -25.06 -17.01 2.85
N ASN A 540 -24.17 -16.04 2.60
CA ASN A 540 -22.73 -16.21 2.70
C ASN A 540 -22.31 -16.45 4.16
N VAL A 541 -22.82 -15.64 5.10
CA VAL A 541 -22.61 -15.83 6.54
C VAL A 541 -23.16 -17.18 7.01
N LEU A 542 -24.36 -17.57 6.55
CA LEU A 542 -24.94 -18.88 6.89
C LEU A 542 -24.04 -20.04 6.48
N ALA A 543 -23.49 -20.01 5.27
CA ALA A 543 -22.63 -21.08 4.76
C ALA A 543 -21.22 -21.05 5.38
N ASN A 544 -20.59 -19.88 5.40
CA ASN A 544 -19.16 -19.74 5.67
C ASN A 544 -18.80 -19.39 7.12
N ILE A 545 -19.79 -18.97 7.93
CA ILE A 545 -19.60 -18.60 9.35
C ILE A 545 -20.47 -19.47 10.26
N ALA A 546 -21.79 -19.52 10.04
CA ALA A 546 -22.74 -20.19 10.93
C ALA A 546 -22.89 -21.71 10.68
N GLY A 547 -22.12 -22.29 9.75
CA GLY A 547 -22.03 -23.73 9.54
C GLY A 547 -23.26 -24.39 8.92
N LYS A 548 -24.16 -23.65 8.26
CA LYS A 548 -25.31 -24.22 7.54
C LYS A 548 -24.82 -24.92 6.27
N SER A 549 -25.18 -26.19 6.09
CA SER A 549 -24.74 -26.96 4.92
C SER A 549 -25.25 -26.37 3.60
N TYR A 550 -24.42 -26.45 2.56
CA TYR A 550 -24.78 -26.04 1.20
C TYR A 550 -26.06 -26.71 0.70
N GLU A 551 -26.22 -28.02 0.97
CA GLU A 551 -27.43 -28.77 0.61
C GLU A 551 -28.70 -28.14 1.19
N ARG A 552 -28.68 -27.76 2.47
CA ARG A 552 -29.84 -27.14 3.12
C ARG A 552 -30.15 -25.76 2.52
N ILE A 553 -29.11 -24.99 2.20
CA ILE A 553 -29.27 -23.68 1.55
C ILE A 553 -29.83 -23.85 0.13
N PHE A 554 -29.28 -24.74 -0.68
CA PHE A 554 -29.71 -24.94 -2.07
C PHE A 554 -31.10 -25.54 -2.16
N ARG A 555 -31.48 -26.39 -1.21
CA ARG A 555 -32.86 -26.85 -1.09
C ARG A 555 -33.85 -25.70 -0.92
N GLU A 556 -33.50 -24.65 -0.16
CA GLU A 556 -34.34 -23.44 -0.03
C GLU A 556 -34.42 -22.60 -1.33
N PHE A 557 -33.56 -22.84 -2.31
CA PHE A 557 -33.65 -22.25 -3.65
C PHE A 557 -34.49 -23.08 -4.63
N GLU A 558 -34.52 -24.41 -4.46
CA GLU A 558 -35.24 -25.35 -5.34
C GLU A 558 -36.67 -25.61 -4.86
N ASP A 559 -36.87 -25.74 -3.55
CA ASP A 559 -38.17 -26.01 -2.92
C ASP A 559 -38.93 -24.69 -2.68
N VAL A 560 -39.32 -24.01 -3.77
CA VAL A 560 -40.37 -22.97 -3.71
C VAL A 560 -41.71 -23.66 -3.38
N GLY A 561 -41.90 -24.04 -2.11
CA GLY A 561 -43.12 -24.67 -1.61
C GLY A 561 -43.03 -26.11 -1.11
N ALA A 562 -41.85 -26.70 -0.85
CA ALA A 562 -41.84 -28.02 -0.20
C ALA A 562 -42.23 -27.92 1.27
N THR A 563 -43.51 -28.20 1.47
CA THR A 563 -44.14 -28.81 2.63
C THR A 563 -43.20 -29.75 3.39
N GLY A 564 -42.46 -29.20 4.35
CA GLY A 564 -41.62 -29.96 5.29
C GLY A 564 -41.57 -29.38 6.70
N PHE A 565 -41.94 -28.10 6.89
CA PHE A 565 -42.16 -27.51 8.21
C PHE A 565 -43.67 -27.43 8.47
N VAL A 566 -44.19 -28.41 9.22
CA VAL A 566 -45.63 -28.55 9.55
C VAL A 566 -46.10 -27.53 10.61
N GLN A 567 -45.32 -26.49 10.94
CA GLN A 567 -45.74 -25.43 11.87
C GLN A 567 -45.34 -24.04 11.36
N GLY A 568 -46.31 -23.31 10.79
CA GLY A 568 -46.22 -21.88 10.49
C GLY A 568 -46.45 -21.49 9.02
N SER A 569 -46.63 -20.19 8.76
CA SER A 569 -46.80 -19.63 7.40
C SER A 569 -45.51 -19.59 6.57
N GLY A 570 -44.36 -19.93 7.16
CA GLY A 570 -43.04 -19.77 6.56
C GLY A 570 -42.58 -18.32 6.46
N ASP A 571 -41.30 -18.12 6.09
CA ASP A 571 -40.70 -16.83 5.73
C ASP A 571 -39.60 -17.05 4.68
N VAL A 572 -39.12 -15.99 4.03
CA VAL A 572 -38.09 -16.05 2.99
C VAL A 572 -36.74 -16.51 3.57
N LYS A 573 -35.93 -17.19 2.73
CA LYS A 573 -34.65 -17.84 3.12
C LYS A 573 -33.67 -16.94 3.88
N TYR A 574 -33.67 -15.63 3.60
CA TYR A 574 -32.81 -14.64 4.26
C TYR A 574 -33.43 -14.01 5.53
N HIS A 575 -34.50 -14.58 6.10
CA HIS A 575 -35.04 -14.23 7.42
C HIS A 575 -34.92 -15.37 8.44
N LEU A 576 -34.64 -16.60 7.98
CA LEU A 576 -34.60 -17.77 8.84
C LEU A 576 -33.37 -17.74 9.76
N GLY A 577 -33.59 -18.04 11.04
CA GLY A 577 -32.52 -18.23 12.01
C GLY A 577 -31.85 -19.60 11.86
N THR A 578 -30.63 -19.73 12.38
CA THR A 578 -29.92 -21.01 12.42
C THR A 578 -29.16 -21.17 13.73
N TYR A 579 -28.91 -22.42 14.08
CA TYR A 579 -27.94 -22.78 15.11
C TYR A 579 -26.88 -23.66 14.45
N GLY A 580 -25.62 -23.39 14.73
CA GLY A 580 -24.49 -24.14 14.18
C GLY A 580 -23.27 -24.02 15.07
N GLU A 581 -22.13 -24.41 14.51
CA GLU A 581 -20.84 -24.39 15.19
C GLU A 581 -19.81 -23.81 14.23
N PHE A 582 -19.00 -22.90 14.74
CA PHE A 582 -17.82 -22.38 14.05
C PHE A 582 -16.58 -23.10 14.60
N THR A 583 -15.73 -23.61 13.70
CA THR A 583 -14.48 -24.28 14.07
C THR A 583 -13.30 -23.55 13.46
N THR A 584 -12.28 -23.27 14.25
CA THR A 584 -11.01 -22.68 13.80
C THR A 584 -10.14 -23.72 13.09
N ASP A 585 -9.15 -23.28 12.32
CA ASP A 585 -8.14 -24.17 11.72
C ASP A 585 -7.35 -24.97 12.78
N GLU A 586 -7.29 -24.49 14.03
CA GLU A 586 -6.62 -25.14 15.17
C GLU A 586 -7.52 -26.17 15.88
N GLY A 587 -8.80 -26.28 15.47
CA GLY A 587 -9.76 -27.23 16.01
C GLY A 587 -10.53 -26.74 17.24
N THR A 588 -10.30 -25.51 17.72
CA THR A 588 -11.17 -24.88 18.72
C THR A 588 -12.50 -24.52 18.06
N SER A 589 -13.62 -24.64 18.80
CA SER A 589 -14.94 -24.32 18.27
C SER A 589 -15.76 -23.48 19.22
N VAL A 590 -16.71 -22.73 18.66
CA VAL A 590 -17.71 -21.96 19.39
C VAL A 590 -19.08 -22.13 18.74
N PRO A 591 -20.14 -22.41 19.52
CA PRO A 591 -21.50 -22.42 19.01
C PRO A 591 -21.90 -21.05 18.46
N VAL A 592 -22.62 -21.05 17.34
CA VAL A 592 -23.11 -19.82 16.68
C VAL A 592 -24.61 -19.88 16.54
N TYR A 593 -25.29 -18.87 17.06
CA TYR A 593 -26.72 -18.66 16.85
C TYR A 593 -26.95 -17.43 15.96
N LEU A 594 -27.64 -17.62 14.83
CA LEU A 594 -28.10 -16.52 13.99
C LEU A 594 -29.58 -16.29 14.23
N ALA A 595 -29.94 -15.10 14.72
CA ALA A 595 -31.32 -14.74 14.99
C ALA A 595 -32.15 -14.64 13.69
N ALA A 596 -33.42 -15.03 13.79
CA ALA A 596 -34.41 -14.73 12.75
C ALA A 596 -34.79 -13.24 12.81
N ASN A 597 -35.07 -12.63 11.66
CA ASN A 597 -35.41 -11.21 11.58
C ASN A 597 -36.40 -10.92 10.44
N PRO A 598 -37.29 -9.94 10.59
CA PRO A 598 -38.12 -9.46 9.49
C PRO A 598 -37.31 -8.60 8.51
N SER A 599 -37.95 -8.15 7.43
CA SER A 599 -37.37 -7.16 6.50
C SER A 599 -37.23 -5.75 7.09
N HIS A 600 -37.88 -5.45 8.22
CA HIS A 600 -37.73 -4.17 8.92
C HIS A 600 -36.30 -4.10 9.48
N LEU A 601 -35.43 -3.37 8.78
CA LEU A 601 -34.01 -3.26 9.13
C LEU A 601 -33.83 -2.73 10.55
N GLU A 602 -32.80 -3.21 11.25
CA GLU A 602 -32.45 -2.86 12.64
C GLU A 602 -33.48 -3.26 13.72
N ALA A 603 -34.70 -3.68 13.35
CA ALA A 603 -35.71 -4.11 14.33
C ALA A 603 -35.31 -5.36 15.14
N VAL A 604 -34.34 -6.13 14.64
CA VAL A 604 -33.80 -7.32 15.32
C VAL A 604 -32.75 -6.96 16.38
N ASP A 605 -32.17 -5.75 16.35
CA ASP A 605 -31.09 -5.34 17.24
C ASP A 605 -31.46 -5.51 18.72
N PRO A 606 -32.56 -4.92 19.24
CA PRO A 606 -32.94 -5.11 20.64
C PRO A 606 -33.43 -6.53 20.93
N VAL A 607 -33.88 -7.27 19.90
CA VAL A 607 -34.31 -8.67 20.05
C VAL A 607 -33.11 -9.56 20.33
N LEU A 608 -32.01 -9.38 19.59
CA LEU A 608 -30.76 -10.11 19.84
C LEU A 608 -30.23 -9.82 21.25
N GLU A 609 -30.16 -8.55 21.64
CA GLU A 609 -29.72 -8.16 22.98
C GLU A 609 -30.56 -8.82 24.08
N GLY A 610 -31.89 -8.87 23.89
CA GLY A 610 -32.80 -9.58 24.79
C GLY A 610 -32.55 -11.10 24.84
N ILE A 611 -32.30 -11.74 23.70
CA ILE A 611 -31.96 -13.16 23.61
C ILE A 611 -30.66 -13.45 24.37
N VAL A 612 -29.60 -12.70 24.07
CA VAL A 612 -28.30 -12.83 24.71
C VAL A 612 -28.41 -12.62 26.20
N ARG A 613 -29.12 -11.57 26.63
CA ARG A 613 -29.35 -11.30 28.04
C ARG A 613 -30.08 -12.45 28.74
N ALA A 614 -31.14 -12.97 28.14
CA ALA A 614 -31.88 -14.10 28.70
C ALA A 614 -31.02 -15.36 28.82
N LYS A 615 -30.18 -15.65 27.83
CA LYS A 615 -29.22 -16.77 27.87
C LYS A 615 -28.16 -16.58 28.97
N GLN A 616 -27.60 -15.37 29.09
CA GLN A 616 -26.63 -15.02 30.14
C GLN A 616 -27.23 -15.18 31.55
N ASP A 617 -28.47 -14.71 31.76
CA ASP A 617 -29.19 -14.85 33.03
C ASP A 617 -29.46 -16.34 33.36
N LYS A 618 -29.86 -17.14 32.36
CA LYS A 618 -30.08 -18.59 32.51
C LYS A 618 -28.81 -19.35 32.90
N LEU A 619 -27.64 -18.89 32.44
CA LEU A 619 -26.34 -19.48 32.81
C LEU A 619 -25.89 -19.09 34.23
N GLY A 620 -26.55 -18.14 34.89
CA GLY A 620 -26.11 -17.59 36.18
C GLY A 620 -24.77 -16.84 36.11
N LYS A 621 -24.28 -16.54 34.90
CA LYS A 621 -22.98 -15.91 34.60
C LYS A 621 -23.13 -14.53 33.95
N GLY A 622 -24.19 -13.81 34.30
CA GLY A 622 -24.50 -12.50 33.73
C GLY A 622 -23.44 -11.41 33.96
N HIS A 623 -22.48 -11.63 34.87
CA HIS A 623 -21.33 -10.74 35.08
C HIS A 623 -20.11 -11.09 34.23
N ASP A 624 -19.97 -12.36 33.82
CA ASP A 624 -18.83 -12.85 33.04
C ASP A 624 -19.02 -12.57 31.53
N HIS A 625 -20.27 -12.30 31.13
CA HIS A 625 -20.68 -12.06 29.75
C HIS A 625 -20.18 -13.15 28.76
N PRO A 626 -20.47 -14.43 29.03
CA PRO A 626 -19.90 -15.57 28.30
C PRO A 626 -20.47 -15.77 26.89
N ILE A 627 -21.47 -14.96 26.51
CA ILE A 627 -22.09 -14.95 25.19
C ILE A 627 -21.78 -13.62 24.54
N LEU A 628 -21.28 -13.65 23.30
CA LEU A 628 -20.91 -12.47 22.53
C LEU A 628 -22.04 -12.09 21.55
N PRO A 629 -22.71 -10.94 21.74
CA PRO A 629 -23.55 -10.37 20.70
C PRO A 629 -22.72 -9.74 19.58
N ILE A 630 -23.07 -10.05 18.33
CA ILE A 630 -22.59 -9.38 17.12
C ILE A 630 -23.81 -8.86 16.35
N LEU A 631 -23.84 -7.55 16.10
CA LEU A 631 -24.86 -6.92 15.28
C LEU A 631 -24.25 -6.44 13.96
N MET A 632 -24.77 -6.93 12.84
CA MET A 632 -24.39 -6.42 11.53
C MET A 632 -25.45 -5.46 11.00
N HIS A 633 -25.02 -4.42 10.30
CA HIS A 633 -25.90 -3.35 9.84
C HIS A 633 -25.58 -2.92 8.40
N GLY A 634 -26.51 -2.22 7.75
CA GLY A 634 -26.25 -1.41 6.56
C GLY A 634 -25.98 0.05 6.93
N ASP A 635 -25.21 0.79 6.14
CA ASP A 635 -24.87 2.19 6.43
C ASP A 635 -26.09 3.10 6.52
N ALA A 636 -27.01 3.01 5.55
CA ALA A 636 -28.21 3.85 5.54
C ALA A 636 -29.19 3.50 6.68
N SER A 637 -29.34 2.21 6.99
CA SER A 637 -30.27 1.76 8.03
C SER A 637 -29.71 2.02 9.43
N PHE A 638 -28.40 1.81 9.64
CA PHE A 638 -27.74 2.14 10.90
C PHE A 638 -27.92 3.62 11.23
N ALA A 639 -27.71 4.52 10.26
CA ALA A 639 -27.84 5.97 10.48
C ALA A 639 -29.30 6.46 10.60
N GLY A 640 -30.24 5.80 9.90
CA GLY A 640 -31.61 6.30 9.73
C GLY A 640 -32.67 5.71 10.67
N GLN A 641 -32.43 4.54 11.27
CA GLN A 641 -33.43 3.87 12.12
C GLN A 641 -33.23 4.22 13.60
N GLY A 642 -34.24 4.84 14.22
CA GLY A 642 -34.19 5.26 15.63
C GLY A 642 -33.97 4.12 16.64
N VAL A 643 -34.38 2.89 16.29
CA VAL A 643 -34.19 1.69 17.13
C VAL A 643 -32.72 1.38 17.39
N VAL A 644 -31.81 1.80 16.49
CA VAL A 644 -30.36 1.66 16.68
C VAL A 644 -29.92 2.47 17.89
N LEU A 645 -30.31 3.75 17.95
CA LEU A 645 -29.98 4.62 19.07
C LEU A 645 -30.65 4.15 20.37
N GLU A 646 -31.90 3.69 20.29
CA GLU A 646 -32.60 3.10 21.44
C GLU A 646 -31.83 1.90 21.99
N THR A 647 -31.34 1.01 21.12
CA THR A 647 -30.59 -0.19 21.50
C THR A 647 -29.21 0.13 22.07
N LEU A 648 -28.46 1.04 21.43
CA LEU A 648 -27.17 1.52 21.94
C LEU A 648 -27.32 2.09 23.35
N ASN A 649 -28.38 2.84 23.63
CA ASN A 649 -28.66 3.39 24.96
C ASN A 649 -28.88 2.30 26.04
N LEU A 650 -29.25 1.08 25.66
CA LEU A 650 -29.41 -0.05 26.59
C LEU A 650 -28.08 -0.70 27.00
N SER A 651 -27.01 -0.51 26.23
CA SER A 651 -25.71 -1.21 26.33
C SER A 651 -25.14 -1.31 27.75
N LYS A 652 -25.29 -0.26 28.57
CA LYS A 652 -24.77 -0.20 29.96
C LYS A 652 -25.83 -0.36 31.05
N LEU A 653 -27.12 -0.35 30.71
CA LEU A 653 -28.20 -0.38 31.70
C LEU A 653 -28.26 -1.75 32.39
N ARG A 654 -28.35 -1.79 33.72
CA ARG A 654 -28.36 -3.04 34.50
C ARG A 654 -29.39 -4.07 33.98
N GLY A 655 -30.58 -3.61 33.58
CA GLY A 655 -31.65 -4.48 33.08
C GLY A 655 -31.40 -5.09 31.70
N TYR A 656 -30.46 -4.52 30.92
CA TYR A 656 -30.33 -4.82 29.49
C TYR A 656 -28.91 -5.17 29.06
N ARG A 657 -27.88 -4.69 29.75
CA ARG A 657 -26.47 -4.89 29.39
C ARG A 657 -26.13 -6.35 29.15
N THR A 658 -25.39 -6.60 28.08
CA THR A 658 -24.91 -7.91 27.61
C THR A 658 -23.38 -8.02 27.63
N GLY A 659 -22.69 -6.98 28.14
CA GLY A 659 -21.24 -6.95 28.28
C GLY A 659 -20.50 -6.39 27.07
N GLY A 660 -21.16 -5.50 26.31
CA GLY A 660 -20.63 -4.89 25.10
C GLY A 660 -20.93 -5.70 23.86
N THR A 661 -21.42 -5.02 22.82
CA THR A 661 -21.74 -5.58 21.51
C THR A 661 -20.72 -5.16 20.46
N ILE A 662 -20.32 -6.11 19.59
CA ILE A 662 -19.49 -5.79 18.44
C ILE A 662 -20.41 -5.51 17.26
N HIS A 663 -20.38 -4.27 16.76
CA HIS A 663 -21.18 -3.84 15.63
C HIS A 663 -20.32 -3.84 14.36
N VAL A 664 -20.84 -4.44 13.29
CA VAL A 664 -20.19 -4.46 11.96
C VAL A 664 -21.11 -3.81 10.95
N ILE A 665 -20.80 -2.58 10.54
CA ILE A 665 -21.53 -1.88 9.49
C ILE A 665 -20.91 -2.27 8.15
N VAL A 666 -21.69 -2.91 7.27
CA VAL A 666 -21.31 -3.18 5.88
C VAL A 666 -21.64 -1.96 5.04
N ASN A 667 -20.76 -0.96 5.12
CA ASN A 667 -20.93 0.36 4.54
C ASN A 667 -20.55 0.37 3.07
N ASN A 668 -21.48 -0.08 2.23
CA ASN A 668 -21.31 -0.12 0.78
C ASN A 668 -21.58 1.23 0.09
N GLN A 669 -21.73 2.30 0.88
CA GLN A 669 -21.90 3.69 0.44
C GLN A 669 -23.18 3.95 -0.37
N VAL A 670 -24.20 3.07 -0.29
CA VAL A 670 -25.46 3.28 -1.01
C VAL A 670 -26.67 2.56 -0.36
N GLY A 671 -27.70 3.33 -0.02
CA GLY A 671 -28.97 2.84 0.51
C GLY A 671 -30.00 2.61 -0.60
N PHE A 672 -30.07 1.42 -1.17
CA PHE A 672 -30.84 1.13 -2.40
C PHE A 672 -30.37 2.01 -3.57
N THR A 673 -31.01 3.15 -3.81
CA THR A 673 -30.67 4.19 -4.80
C THR A 673 -30.16 5.48 -4.15
N THR A 674 -30.30 5.60 -2.83
CA THR A 674 -30.04 6.83 -2.05
C THR A 674 -28.56 6.95 -1.75
N SER A 675 -28.00 8.12 -2.04
CA SER A 675 -26.61 8.44 -1.73
C SER A 675 -26.41 8.71 -0.23
N PRO A 676 -25.18 8.56 0.31
CA PRO A 676 -24.87 8.90 1.69
C PRO A 676 -25.26 10.34 2.09
N ALA A 677 -25.15 11.29 1.16
CA ALA A 677 -25.47 12.70 1.39
C ALA A 677 -26.96 12.94 1.69
N ASP A 678 -27.84 12.07 1.16
CA ASP A 678 -29.28 12.11 1.42
C ASP A 678 -29.69 11.12 2.53
N GLY A 679 -28.80 10.20 2.92
CA GLY A 679 -29.05 9.18 3.93
C GLY A 679 -28.74 9.59 5.37
N ARG A 680 -27.93 10.64 5.57
CA ARG A 680 -27.54 11.13 6.90
C ARG A 680 -27.07 12.60 6.89
N SER A 681 -27.04 13.23 8.06
CA SER A 681 -26.55 14.61 8.24
C SER A 681 -25.16 14.69 8.90
N SER A 682 -24.53 13.55 9.16
CA SER A 682 -23.23 13.42 9.80
C SER A 682 -22.18 12.88 8.83
N THR A 683 -20.89 12.94 9.19
CA THR A 683 -19.80 12.49 8.32
C THR A 683 -19.88 10.98 8.09
N TYR A 684 -20.03 10.20 9.16
CA TYR A 684 -20.05 8.75 9.12
C TYR A 684 -21.42 8.20 9.50
N ALA A 685 -21.77 7.04 8.95
CA ALA A 685 -22.97 6.32 9.36
C ALA A 685 -22.92 5.94 10.84
N SER A 686 -21.73 5.64 11.36
CA SER A 686 -21.46 5.22 12.74
C SER A 686 -21.53 6.34 13.79
N ASP A 687 -21.70 7.61 13.40
CA ASP A 687 -21.60 8.76 14.32
C ASP A 687 -22.55 8.68 15.52
N MET A 688 -23.71 8.01 15.39
CA MET A 688 -24.65 7.83 16.50
C MET A 688 -24.06 7.05 17.69
N ALA A 689 -23.07 6.18 17.45
CA ALA A 689 -22.41 5.40 18.50
C ALA A 689 -21.55 6.27 19.44
N LYS A 690 -21.23 7.51 19.03
CA LYS A 690 -20.54 8.48 19.91
C LYS A 690 -21.39 8.85 21.13
N THR A 691 -22.72 8.70 21.04
CA THR A 691 -23.64 8.96 22.17
C THR A 691 -23.29 8.12 23.40
N ILE A 692 -22.86 6.87 23.20
CA ILE A 692 -22.44 5.97 24.29
C ILE A 692 -20.92 5.92 24.48
N GLN A 693 -20.19 6.79 23.78
CA GLN A 693 -18.73 6.84 23.76
C GLN A 693 -18.11 5.47 23.40
N ALA A 694 -18.66 4.81 22.38
CA ALA A 694 -18.04 3.63 21.78
C ALA A 694 -16.88 4.06 20.87
N PRO A 695 -15.74 3.34 20.85
CA PRO A 695 -14.72 3.54 19.83
C PRO A 695 -15.25 3.07 18.46
N ILE A 696 -14.84 3.79 17.41
CA ILE A 696 -15.25 3.52 16.04
C ILE A 696 -13.99 3.32 15.20
N PHE A 697 -13.95 2.22 14.45
CA PHE A 697 -12.88 1.90 13.54
C PHE A 697 -13.44 1.88 12.11
N HIS A 698 -13.05 2.86 11.30
CA HIS A 698 -13.35 2.89 9.88
C HIS A 698 -12.26 2.13 9.14
N VAL A 699 -12.62 1.13 8.35
CA VAL A 699 -11.63 0.26 7.71
C VAL A 699 -11.95 0.06 6.23
N ASN A 700 -10.90 0.09 5.40
CA ASN A 700 -11.02 -0.15 3.97
C ASN A 700 -11.35 -1.64 3.71
N GLY A 701 -12.50 -1.90 3.10
CA GLY A 701 -12.96 -3.24 2.74
C GLY A 701 -12.08 -3.96 1.72
N ASP A 702 -11.30 -3.22 0.92
CA ASP A 702 -10.33 -3.80 -0.01
C ASP A 702 -9.00 -4.18 0.65
N ASP A 703 -8.82 -3.88 1.95
CA ASP A 703 -7.69 -4.35 2.75
C ASP A 703 -8.13 -5.34 3.84
N PRO A 704 -8.29 -6.63 3.47
CA PRO A 704 -8.64 -7.70 4.40
C PRO A 704 -7.71 -7.85 5.61
N GLU A 705 -6.42 -7.49 5.51
CA GLU A 705 -5.49 -7.55 6.65
C GLU A 705 -5.87 -6.50 7.69
N SER A 706 -6.12 -5.27 7.25
CA SER A 706 -6.61 -4.20 8.12
C SER A 706 -7.97 -4.56 8.74
N VAL A 707 -8.87 -5.20 7.97
CA VAL A 707 -10.16 -5.69 8.49
C VAL A 707 -9.96 -6.73 9.59
N SER A 708 -9.07 -7.71 9.41
CA SER A 708 -8.72 -8.70 10.45
C SER A 708 -8.17 -8.03 11.72
N ILE A 709 -7.22 -7.10 11.55
CA ILE A 709 -6.58 -6.37 12.67
C ILE A 709 -7.61 -5.59 13.48
N VAL A 710 -8.49 -4.82 12.82
CA VAL A 710 -9.55 -4.05 13.48
C VAL A 710 -10.54 -4.97 14.17
N SER A 711 -10.89 -6.11 13.55
CA SER A 711 -11.83 -7.08 14.11
C SER A 711 -11.32 -7.70 15.41
N ARG A 712 -10.04 -8.06 15.47
CA ARG A 712 -9.39 -8.51 16.71
C ARG A 712 -9.29 -7.41 17.75
N LEU A 713 -8.95 -6.19 17.34
CA LEU A 713 -8.88 -5.04 18.24
C LEU A 713 -10.24 -4.73 18.88
N ALA A 714 -11.32 -4.79 18.11
CA ALA A 714 -12.68 -4.60 18.58
C ALA A 714 -13.08 -5.67 19.59
N TYR A 715 -12.78 -6.95 19.30
CA TYR A 715 -13.00 -8.04 20.24
C TYR A 715 -12.24 -7.83 21.55
N GLN A 716 -10.95 -7.47 21.48
CA GLN A 716 -10.12 -7.22 22.65
C GLN A 716 -10.64 -6.05 23.49
N TYR A 717 -11.08 -4.96 22.86
CA TYR A 717 -11.64 -3.81 23.56
C TYR A 717 -12.95 -4.20 24.26
N ARG A 718 -13.85 -4.92 23.58
CA ARG A 718 -15.09 -5.43 24.17
C ARG A 718 -14.79 -6.33 25.36
N LYS A 719 -13.81 -7.24 25.22
CA LYS A 719 -13.37 -8.14 26.29
C LYS A 719 -12.88 -7.37 27.51
N GLU A 720 -12.06 -6.35 27.31
CA GLU A 720 -11.47 -5.54 28.38
C GLU A 720 -12.53 -4.70 29.10
N PHE A 721 -13.25 -3.87 28.36
CA PHE A 721 -14.09 -2.81 28.95
C PHE A 721 -15.57 -3.17 29.06
N LYS A 722 -15.99 -4.32 28.50
CA LYS A 722 -17.39 -4.74 28.43
C LYS A 722 -18.31 -3.66 27.83
N LYS A 723 -17.80 -2.98 26.80
CA LYS A 723 -18.42 -1.87 26.08
C LYS A 723 -18.57 -2.18 24.61
N ASP A 724 -19.55 -1.57 23.99
CA ASP A 724 -19.81 -1.67 22.55
C ASP A 724 -18.65 -1.09 21.74
N VAL A 725 -18.43 -1.66 20.56
CA VAL A 725 -17.42 -1.24 19.59
C VAL A 725 -18.00 -1.26 18.19
N ILE A 726 -17.69 -0.25 17.38
CA ILE A 726 -18.15 -0.18 15.99
C ILE A 726 -16.99 -0.43 15.02
N ILE A 727 -17.20 -1.36 14.09
CA ILE A 727 -16.40 -1.54 12.88
C ILE A 727 -17.23 -1.00 11.71
N ASP A 728 -16.83 0.15 11.18
CA ASP A 728 -17.39 0.72 9.94
C ASP A 728 -16.55 0.25 8.76
N MET A 729 -16.94 -0.89 8.18
CA MET A 729 -16.24 -1.48 7.05
C MET A 729 -16.73 -0.82 5.76
N ILE A 730 -15.92 0.07 5.22
CA ILE A 730 -16.26 0.86 4.02
C ILE A 730 -15.94 0.03 2.79
N THR A 731 -16.96 -0.30 2.03
CA THR A 731 -16.94 -1.22 0.89
C THR A 731 -17.68 -0.62 -0.30
N TYR A 732 -18.05 -1.46 -1.26
CA TYR A 732 -18.98 -1.12 -2.34
C TYR A 732 -19.93 -2.28 -2.60
N ARG A 733 -20.94 -2.05 -3.43
CA ARG A 733 -21.89 -3.07 -3.87
C ARG A 733 -21.73 -3.32 -5.36
N LEU A 734 -21.17 -4.46 -5.74
CA LEU A 734 -20.87 -4.78 -7.15
C LEU A 734 -22.14 -4.76 -8.03
N ARG A 735 -23.27 -5.20 -7.50
CA ARG A 735 -24.55 -5.31 -8.24
C ARG A 735 -25.57 -4.26 -7.80
N GLY A 736 -26.74 -4.26 -8.44
CA GLY A 736 -27.92 -3.52 -7.97
C GLY A 736 -28.33 -3.86 -6.53
N HIS A 737 -29.34 -3.18 -6.00
CA HIS A 737 -29.82 -3.44 -4.63
C HIS A 737 -30.28 -4.89 -4.47
N ASN A 738 -31.03 -5.37 -5.47
CA ASN A 738 -31.18 -6.78 -5.77
C ASN A 738 -30.60 -7.10 -7.16
N GLU A 739 -30.50 -8.38 -7.49
CA GLU A 739 -29.81 -8.83 -8.69
C GLU A 739 -30.52 -8.54 -10.02
N ALA A 740 -31.76 -8.03 -9.98
CA ALA A 740 -32.51 -7.59 -11.15
C ALA A 740 -32.55 -6.06 -11.31
N ASP A 741 -32.02 -5.30 -10.34
CA ASP A 741 -32.00 -3.83 -10.42
C ASP A 741 -30.78 -3.34 -11.21
N ASP A 742 -30.98 -2.35 -12.07
CA ASP A 742 -29.90 -1.60 -12.72
C ASP A 742 -29.57 -0.35 -11.90
N PRO A 743 -28.42 -0.32 -11.21
CA PRO A 743 -28.06 0.80 -10.35
C PRO A 743 -27.47 2.00 -11.12
N SER A 744 -27.03 1.81 -12.37
CA SER A 744 -26.46 2.88 -13.20
C SER A 744 -27.47 3.99 -13.50
N LEU A 745 -28.77 3.68 -13.41
CA LEU A 745 -29.87 4.63 -13.56
C LEU A 745 -29.86 5.76 -12.52
N THR A 746 -29.30 5.50 -11.33
CA THR A 746 -29.26 6.49 -10.23
C THR A 746 -27.86 6.82 -9.74
N GLN A 747 -26.90 5.90 -9.92
CA GLN A 747 -25.51 6.07 -9.46
C GLN A 747 -24.48 5.77 -10.58
N PRO A 748 -24.58 6.43 -11.77
CA PRO A 748 -23.78 6.06 -12.94
C PRO A 748 -22.26 6.19 -12.72
N LEU A 749 -21.82 7.28 -12.08
CA LEU A 749 -20.39 7.53 -11.83
C LEU A 749 -19.78 6.51 -10.86
N MET A 750 -20.52 6.15 -9.81
CA MET A 750 -20.09 5.15 -8.84
C MET A 750 -19.93 3.78 -9.51
N TYR A 751 -20.90 3.38 -10.35
CA TYR A 751 -20.86 2.07 -11.00
C TYR A 751 -19.85 2.00 -12.15
N GLN A 752 -19.54 3.11 -12.82
CA GLN A 752 -18.41 3.16 -13.76
C GLN A 752 -17.08 2.82 -13.08
N ILE A 753 -16.84 3.34 -11.87
CA ILE A 753 -15.64 3.03 -11.09
C ILE A 753 -15.66 1.55 -10.65
N ILE A 754 -16.81 1.05 -10.19
CA ILE A 754 -16.97 -0.34 -9.76
C ILE A 754 -16.70 -1.32 -10.91
N ASP A 755 -17.15 -1.02 -12.13
CA ASP A 755 -16.99 -1.88 -13.31
C ASP A 755 -15.52 -2.05 -13.72
N GLU A 756 -14.68 -1.04 -13.48
CA GLU A 756 -13.22 -1.10 -13.74
C GLU A 756 -12.45 -1.80 -12.62
N LYS A 757 -13.12 -2.11 -11.50
CA LYS A 757 -12.49 -2.61 -10.28
C LYS A 757 -12.35 -4.13 -10.29
N ARG A 758 -11.21 -4.61 -9.79
CA ARG A 758 -11.01 -6.04 -9.52
C ARG A 758 -11.65 -6.40 -8.17
N SER A 759 -12.11 -7.65 -8.03
CA SER A 759 -12.67 -8.13 -6.76
C SER A 759 -11.66 -8.06 -5.62
N VAL A 760 -12.14 -7.96 -4.37
CA VAL A 760 -11.31 -7.91 -3.16
C VAL A 760 -10.30 -9.07 -3.13
N ARG A 761 -10.75 -10.29 -3.44
CA ARG A 761 -9.90 -11.48 -3.52
C ARG A 761 -8.81 -11.35 -4.57
N LYS A 762 -9.11 -10.76 -5.73
CA LYS A 762 -8.14 -10.57 -6.83
C LYS A 762 -7.15 -9.45 -6.52
N LEU A 763 -7.55 -8.44 -5.75
CA LEU A 763 -6.67 -7.38 -5.28
C LEU A 763 -5.70 -7.87 -4.19
N TYR A 764 -6.18 -8.76 -3.32
CA TYR A 764 -5.39 -9.30 -2.21
C TYR A 764 -4.29 -10.29 -2.65
N THR A 765 -4.55 -11.00 -3.75
CA THR A 765 -3.59 -11.93 -4.36
C THR A 765 -2.74 -11.21 -5.37
#